data_AF-A0A0S6XG16-F1
#
_entry.id   AF-A0A0S6XG16-F1
#
_cell.length_a   1.000
_cell.length_b   1.000
_cell.length_c   1.000
_cell.angle_alpha   90.00
_cell.angle_beta   90.00
_cell.angle_gamma   90.00
#
_symmetry.space_group_name_H-M   'P 1'
#
loop_
_entity.id
_entity.type
_entity.pdbx_description
1 polymer ?
#
loop_
_entity_poly.entity_id
_entity_poly.type
_entity_poly.pdbx_seq_one_letter_code
_entity_poly.pdbx_strand_id
1 'polypeptide(L)'
;MTPPPFDGMTVRDGLYSLLVISTCSSKVVHLLPYINSVAPLSFLVHSPAIFARDLAILAFGRFFFRVSPGSRCQNVSASVGALGAYVDHQCRLIKRDPANLSFPSIITWLAASLQIAFYLETRGELAWETVGVFLRDGGGVELLLSGALPTAVCGLGLIIASVITCSPLRRSSAALAHSAKSTLGGQQVGRPGKHDAISASVYGRYSSGFICIPLASMFLFQILQPQVQPYADMSTTLLFSLFQARHSSADEYCSGGHIESTRPFPYLTSAAGTLAGGEHGWTWSKSGDPPTWLSHDEQVPGFEFLTSASASYQHIYLPESDPLKISNLDIDILRPLQHSLGSASHKIKHIVLFSLESTRADVFPLSTESHLYKSILATHANLPAGNTSDLDQLLSNISPVAELLTGTAASSGFSDVRPDTAASPKPGTWRARLAAQPSGINIRGAVTGSTMTMKSLLGSHCGVHPLAVAYTAEAELSSYQACLAHILDLFNRNKSHASESEAPHDAQWTSAYVQTSTDKFDRQAQFNAMIGFAPENTFTKSNLTDPQSRYFPATEPVCNYFSYPESQAMPYLRDLFAQTQSQGKRLFLSYLTSQTHHPFTIPKAFGDEEMYLGKDNWKSHKPLNSYLNSIRYADHWLGEVMDLLDEAGMTNETLIVLVGDQ
;
A
#
# COMPACT_ATOMS: atom_id res chain seq x y z
N MET A 1 -21.85 -23.67 40.17
CA MET A 1 -22.61 -23.60 38.90
C MET A 1 -21.91 -24.49 37.89
N THR A 2 -22.45 -25.67 37.63
CA THR A 2 -22.00 -26.56 36.55
C THR A 2 -22.44 -25.99 35.20
N PRO A 3 -21.61 -26.01 34.15
CA PRO A 3 -22.05 -25.61 32.81
C PRO A 3 -23.19 -26.55 32.36
N PRO A 4 -24.21 -26.04 31.64
CA PRO A 4 -25.29 -26.91 31.16
C PRO A 4 -24.72 -27.96 30.19
N PRO A 5 -25.28 -29.18 30.17
CA PRO A 5 -24.78 -30.25 29.32
C PRO A 5 -24.97 -29.88 27.84
N PHE A 6 -23.98 -30.24 27.01
CA PHE A 6 -23.96 -30.10 25.55
C PHE A 6 -24.94 -31.07 24.84
N ASP A 7 -26.13 -31.29 25.38
CA ASP A 7 -27.10 -32.22 24.80
C ASP A 7 -27.80 -31.62 23.58
N GLY A 8 -27.53 -32.21 22.41
CA GLY A 8 -28.29 -31.97 21.16
C GLY A 8 -27.71 -30.91 20.21
N MET A 9 -26.40 -30.66 20.23
CA MET A 9 -25.73 -29.83 19.22
C MET A 9 -25.36 -30.67 18.00
N THR A 10 -25.96 -30.37 16.84
CA THR A 10 -25.59 -31.05 15.58
C THR A 10 -24.40 -30.33 14.94
N VAL A 11 -23.57 -31.06 14.19
CA VAL A 11 -22.46 -30.48 13.40
C VAL A 11 -22.96 -29.34 12.50
N ARG A 12 -24.19 -29.46 11.97
CA ARG A 12 -24.83 -28.44 11.13
C ARG A 12 -25.15 -27.16 11.88
N ASP A 13 -25.59 -27.26 13.13
CA ASP A 13 -25.83 -26.09 13.98
C ASP A 13 -24.51 -25.36 14.29
N GLY A 14 -23.42 -26.12 14.52
CA GLY A 14 -22.08 -25.57 14.70
C GLY A 14 -21.55 -24.85 13.45
N LEU A 15 -21.72 -25.44 12.26
CA LEU A 15 -21.32 -24.83 10.98
C LEU A 15 -22.11 -23.56 10.66
N TYR A 16 -23.41 -23.53 10.97
CA TYR A 16 -24.22 -22.32 10.82
C TYR A 16 -23.79 -21.22 11.80
N SER A 17 -23.53 -21.58 13.06
CA SER A 17 -23.01 -20.65 14.07
C SER A 17 -21.67 -20.05 13.63
N LEU A 18 -20.79 -20.88 13.07
CA LEU A 18 -19.49 -20.44 12.55
C LEU A 18 -19.66 -19.45 11.39
N LEU A 19 -20.55 -19.73 10.44
CA LEU A 19 -20.87 -18.83 9.34
C LEU A 19 -21.37 -17.47 9.85
N VAL A 20 -22.29 -17.46 10.82
CA VAL A 20 -22.84 -16.23 11.41
C VAL A 20 -21.73 -15.41 12.06
N ILE A 21 -20.94 -16.03 12.94
CA ILE A 21 -19.89 -15.32 13.66
C ILE A 21 -18.82 -14.79 12.71
N SER A 22 -18.35 -15.59 11.76
CA SER A 22 -17.34 -15.16 10.79
C SER A 22 -17.83 -14.02 9.89
N THR A 23 -19.07 -14.09 9.40
CA THR A 23 -19.67 -13.02 8.58
C THR A 23 -19.80 -11.73 9.38
N CYS A 24 -20.35 -11.79 10.60
CA CYS A 24 -20.51 -10.62 11.45
C CYS A 24 -19.16 -10.01 11.86
N SER A 25 -18.18 -10.82 12.25
CA SER A 25 -16.86 -10.33 12.66
C SER A 25 -16.10 -9.69 11.49
N SER A 26 -16.13 -10.29 10.31
CA SER A 26 -15.57 -9.68 9.10
C SER A 26 -16.27 -8.36 8.75
N LYS A 27 -17.61 -8.32 8.82
CA LYS A 27 -18.37 -7.09 8.57
C LYS A 27 -18.03 -5.97 9.55
N VAL A 28 -17.81 -6.30 10.83
CA VAL A 28 -17.36 -5.30 11.81
C VAL A 28 -16.02 -4.73 11.38
N VAL A 29 -15.05 -5.56 11.04
CA VAL A 29 -13.72 -5.10 10.59
C VAL A 29 -13.82 -4.22 9.34
N HIS A 30 -14.60 -4.63 8.34
CA HIS A 30 -14.86 -3.86 7.12
C HIS A 30 -15.48 -2.48 7.39
N LEU A 31 -16.31 -2.35 8.45
CA LEU A 31 -16.96 -1.08 8.79
C LEU A 31 -16.11 -0.17 9.70
N LEU A 32 -15.07 -0.68 10.36
CA LEU A 32 -14.23 0.11 11.28
C LEU A 32 -13.59 1.35 10.63
N PRO A 33 -13.02 1.27 9.41
CA PRO A 33 -12.44 2.45 8.73
C PRO A 33 -13.43 3.59 8.51
N TYR A 34 -14.73 3.28 8.46
CA TYR A 34 -15.79 4.24 8.14
C TYR A 34 -16.37 4.96 9.37
N ILE A 35 -16.07 4.51 10.59
CA ILE A 35 -16.67 5.04 11.83
C ILE A 35 -16.48 6.55 11.98
N ASN A 36 -15.32 7.07 11.59
CA ASN A 36 -15.01 8.50 11.68
C ASN A 36 -15.27 9.26 10.37
N SER A 37 -15.49 8.55 9.27
CA SER A 37 -15.59 9.11 7.92
C SER A 37 -17.05 9.31 7.48
N VAL A 38 -17.99 8.60 8.10
CA VAL A 38 -19.43 8.67 7.78
C VAL A 38 -20.21 9.24 8.96
N ALA A 39 -21.05 10.25 8.70
CA ALA A 39 -21.91 10.84 9.72
C ALA A 39 -22.83 9.76 10.34
N PRO A 40 -22.99 9.69 11.68
CA PRO A 40 -23.78 8.65 12.34
C PRO A 40 -25.23 8.54 11.83
N LEU A 41 -25.85 9.67 11.50
CA LEU A 41 -27.22 9.71 10.96
C LEU A 41 -27.29 9.04 9.58
N SER A 42 -26.34 9.33 8.69
CA SER A 42 -26.27 8.72 7.37
C SER A 42 -26.01 7.23 7.45
N PHE A 43 -25.14 6.80 8.37
CA PHE A 43 -24.93 5.38 8.65
C PHE A 43 -26.23 4.69 9.09
N LEU A 44 -26.99 5.29 10.01
CA LEU A 44 -28.26 4.73 10.47
C LEU A 44 -29.29 4.61 9.34
N VAL A 45 -29.45 5.66 8.53
CA VAL A 45 -30.38 5.68 7.39
C VAL A 45 -30.04 4.59 6.36
N HIS A 46 -28.75 4.42 6.06
CA HIS A 46 -28.30 3.43 5.07
C HIS A 46 -28.02 2.03 5.65
N SER A 47 -28.11 1.86 6.97
CA SER A 47 -27.84 0.57 7.64
C SER A 47 -28.62 -0.62 7.07
N PRO A 48 -29.91 -0.51 6.68
CA PRO A 48 -30.61 -1.65 6.09
C PRO A 48 -29.97 -2.13 4.78
N ALA A 49 -29.49 -1.20 3.94
CA ALA A 49 -28.81 -1.53 2.69
C ALA A 49 -27.40 -2.09 2.93
N ILE A 50 -26.67 -1.53 3.91
CA ILE A 50 -25.32 -1.97 4.30
C ILE A 50 -25.32 -3.44 4.73
N PHE A 51 -26.33 -3.88 5.49
CA PHE A 51 -26.40 -5.25 6.03
C PHE A 51 -27.30 -6.21 5.22
N ALA A 52 -27.99 -5.74 4.18
CA ALA A 52 -28.95 -6.56 3.42
C ALA A 52 -28.31 -7.83 2.84
N ARG A 53 -27.09 -7.71 2.28
CA ARG A 53 -26.37 -8.84 1.68
C ARG A 53 -25.95 -9.87 2.73
N ASP A 54 -25.45 -9.40 3.87
CA ASP A 54 -25.07 -10.26 4.99
C ASP A 54 -26.29 -11.03 5.52
N LEU A 55 -27.41 -10.33 5.75
CA LEU A 55 -28.66 -10.95 6.22
C LEU A 55 -29.17 -12.01 5.26
N ALA A 56 -29.06 -11.79 3.96
CA ALA A 56 -29.48 -12.77 2.96
C ALA A 56 -28.58 -14.01 2.93
N ILE A 57 -27.25 -13.85 3.05
CA ILE A 57 -26.30 -14.97 3.19
C ILE A 57 -26.65 -15.79 4.43
N LEU A 58 -26.91 -15.14 5.56
CA LEU A 58 -27.27 -15.83 6.80
C LEU A 58 -28.64 -16.53 6.69
N ALA A 59 -29.63 -15.91 6.05
CA ALA A 59 -30.93 -16.52 5.79
C ALA A 59 -30.82 -17.76 4.88
N PHE A 60 -30.04 -17.65 3.80
CA PHE A 60 -29.78 -18.76 2.88
C PHE A 60 -29.00 -19.90 3.57
N GLY A 61 -27.94 -19.56 4.32
CA GLY A 61 -27.19 -20.51 5.14
C GLY A 61 -28.11 -21.24 6.11
N ARG A 62 -29.03 -20.53 6.79
CA ARG A 62 -29.97 -21.14 7.73
C ARG A 62 -30.87 -22.16 7.06
N PHE A 63 -31.37 -21.85 5.86
CA PHE A 63 -32.18 -22.77 5.05
C PHE A 63 -31.35 -24.00 4.66
N PHE A 64 -30.16 -23.79 4.10
CA PHE A 64 -29.28 -24.84 3.62
C PHE A 64 -28.87 -25.83 4.72
N PHE A 65 -28.54 -25.34 5.92
CA PHE A 65 -28.17 -26.20 7.07
C PHE A 65 -29.36 -26.87 7.77
N ARG A 66 -30.62 -26.47 7.48
CA ARG A 66 -31.84 -27.09 8.04
C ARG A 66 -32.41 -28.22 7.18
N VAL A 67 -32.11 -28.27 5.89
CA VAL A 67 -32.67 -29.30 4.99
C VAL A 67 -32.05 -30.67 5.30
N SER A 68 -32.86 -31.59 5.81
CA SER A 68 -32.43 -32.96 6.13
C SER A 68 -32.12 -33.74 4.83
N PRO A 69 -31.01 -34.50 4.77
CA PRO A 69 -30.68 -35.31 3.60
C PRO A 69 -31.69 -36.45 3.51
N GLY A 70 -32.60 -36.37 2.53
CA GLY A 70 -33.70 -37.34 2.35
C GLY A 70 -35.10 -36.73 2.25
N SER A 71 -35.25 -35.41 2.41
CA SER A 71 -36.54 -34.75 2.19
C SER A 71 -36.79 -34.43 0.71
N ARG A 72 -38.05 -34.54 0.26
CA ARG A 72 -38.60 -34.29 -1.09
C ARG A 72 -38.34 -32.87 -1.67
N CYS A 73 -37.48 -32.06 -1.05
CA CYS A 73 -37.05 -30.75 -1.55
C CYS A 73 -36.02 -30.82 -2.68
N GLN A 74 -35.86 -31.98 -3.34
CA GLN A 74 -35.08 -32.10 -4.57
C GLN A 74 -35.85 -31.60 -5.81
N ASN A 75 -37.16 -31.34 -5.69
CA ASN A 75 -38.00 -30.91 -6.81
C ASN A 75 -38.37 -29.42 -6.78
N VAL A 76 -38.01 -28.66 -5.73
CA VAL A 76 -38.28 -27.20 -5.67
C VAL A 76 -37.20 -26.39 -6.41
N SER A 77 -36.10 -27.02 -6.82
CA SER A 77 -35.14 -26.45 -7.77
C SER A 77 -35.68 -26.33 -9.20
N ALA A 78 -36.83 -26.94 -9.52
CA ALA A 78 -37.43 -26.88 -10.84
C ALA A 78 -38.28 -25.62 -11.09
N SER A 79 -38.68 -24.87 -10.05
CA SER A 79 -39.65 -23.78 -10.17
C SER A 79 -39.07 -22.37 -10.18
N VAL A 80 -37.76 -22.22 -9.96
CA VAL A 80 -37.02 -20.95 -10.16
C VAL A 80 -36.17 -21.10 -11.43
N GLY A 81 -36.88 -21.25 -12.55
CA GLY A 81 -36.35 -21.52 -13.88
C GLY A 81 -35.71 -20.28 -14.50
N ALA A 82 -34.43 -20.06 -14.17
CA ALA A 82 -33.40 -19.45 -15.02
C ALA A 82 -32.05 -19.50 -14.28
N LEU A 83 -32.02 -19.09 -13.01
CA LEU A 83 -30.85 -19.21 -12.12
C LEU A 83 -30.65 -20.63 -11.61
N GLY A 84 -31.76 -21.37 -11.43
CA GLY A 84 -31.76 -22.75 -10.99
C GLY A 84 -31.06 -23.70 -11.94
N ALA A 85 -31.03 -23.45 -13.25
CA ALA A 85 -30.38 -24.35 -14.22
C ALA A 85 -28.84 -24.25 -14.18
N TYR A 86 -28.29 -23.05 -13.92
CA TYR A 86 -26.85 -22.86 -13.73
C TYR A 86 -26.39 -23.46 -12.39
N VAL A 87 -27.16 -23.24 -11.32
CA VAL A 87 -26.92 -23.82 -10.01
C VAL A 87 -27.16 -25.33 -10.01
N ASP A 88 -28.13 -25.85 -10.77
CA ASP A 88 -28.43 -27.29 -10.87
C ASP A 88 -27.40 -28.04 -11.74
N HIS A 89 -26.82 -27.40 -12.76
CA HIS A 89 -25.66 -27.97 -13.47
C HIS A 89 -24.43 -28.06 -12.54
N GLN A 90 -24.19 -27.04 -11.70
CA GLN A 90 -23.14 -27.09 -10.68
C GLN A 90 -23.49 -28.07 -9.55
N CYS A 91 -24.75 -28.17 -9.12
CA CYS A 91 -25.21 -29.07 -8.06
C CYS A 91 -25.30 -30.54 -8.49
N ARG A 92 -25.43 -30.86 -9.78
CA ARG A 92 -25.34 -32.25 -10.26
C ARG A 92 -23.93 -32.82 -10.20
N LEU A 93 -22.90 -31.97 -10.25
CA LEU A 93 -21.51 -32.36 -9.91
C LEU A 93 -21.33 -32.53 -8.39
N ILE A 94 -22.19 -31.91 -7.57
CA ILE A 94 -22.21 -31.94 -6.10
C ILE A 94 -23.19 -33.02 -5.60
N LYS A 95 -23.07 -34.26 -6.09
CA LYS A 95 -23.68 -35.40 -5.40
C LYS A 95 -22.57 -36.27 -4.82
N ARG A 96 -22.63 -36.40 -3.49
CA ARG A 96 -22.07 -37.48 -2.66
C ARG A 96 -20.79 -37.20 -1.86
N ASP A 97 -20.62 -35.99 -1.31
CA ASP A 97 -19.62 -35.79 -0.26
C ASP A 97 -20.08 -34.81 0.86
N PRO A 98 -20.07 -35.20 2.16
CA PRO A 98 -20.34 -34.30 3.29
C PRO A 98 -19.38 -33.11 3.39
N ALA A 99 -18.26 -33.12 2.65
CA ALA A 99 -17.30 -32.03 2.54
C ALA A 99 -17.89 -30.73 1.93
N ASN A 100 -18.96 -30.82 1.12
CA ASN A 100 -19.53 -29.66 0.43
C ASN A 100 -20.46 -28.81 1.31
N LEU A 101 -21.01 -29.37 2.40
CA LEU A 101 -21.87 -28.61 3.31
C LEU A 101 -21.06 -27.68 4.21
N SER A 102 -19.82 -28.05 4.53
CA SER A 102 -18.91 -27.28 5.38
C SER A 102 -18.16 -26.18 4.63
N PHE A 103 -18.13 -26.22 3.30
CA PHE A 103 -17.30 -25.33 2.49
C PHE A 103 -17.59 -23.82 2.73
N PRO A 104 -18.84 -23.31 2.68
CA PRO A 104 -19.09 -21.88 2.92
C PRO A 104 -18.70 -21.42 4.33
N SER A 105 -18.96 -22.25 5.35
CA SER A 105 -18.60 -21.93 6.73
C SER A 105 -17.08 -21.91 6.94
N ILE A 106 -16.37 -22.91 6.39
CA ILE A 106 -14.91 -23.02 6.53
C ILE A 106 -14.20 -21.90 5.77
N ILE A 107 -14.59 -21.62 4.53
CA ILE A 107 -13.94 -20.57 3.73
C ILE A 107 -14.18 -19.19 4.31
N THR A 108 -15.40 -18.89 4.76
CA THR A 108 -15.73 -17.62 5.45
C THR A 108 -14.96 -17.51 6.76
N TRP A 109 -14.80 -18.62 7.50
CA TRP A 109 -14.03 -18.63 8.74
C TRP A 109 -12.55 -18.35 8.50
N LEU A 110 -11.92 -19.04 7.55
CA LEU A 110 -10.51 -18.83 7.22
C LEU A 110 -10.28 -17.39 6.75
N ALA A 111 -11.11 -16.91 5.83
CA ALA A 111 -11.01 -15.56 5.32
C ALA A 111 -11.27 -14.49 6.41
N ALA A 112 -12.29 -14.65 7.24
CA ALA A 112 -12.52 -13.73 8.36
C ALA A 112 -11.36 -13.73 9.35
N SER A 113 -10.75 -14.90 9.61
CA SER A 113 -9.58 -15.01 10.48
C SER A 113 -8.39 -14.24 9.93
N LEU A 114 -8.13 -14.37 8.62
CA LEU A 114 -7.08 -13.64 7.91
C LEU A 114 -7.36 -12.13 7.90
N GLN A 115 -8.59 -11.70 7.60
CA GLN A 115 -8.95 -10.28 7.57
C GLN A 115 -8.82 -9.63 8.94
N ILE A 116 -9.27 -10.29 10.01
CA ILE A 116 -9.16 -9.76 11.38
C ILE A 116 -7.69 -9.69 11.78
N ALA A 117 -6.91 -10.75 11.54
CA ALA A 117 -5.48 -10.74 11.85
C ALA A 117 -4.74 -9.65 11.09
N PHE A 118 -4.98 -9.53 9.78
CA PHE A 118 -4.41 -8.48 8.95
C PHE A 118 -4.77 -7.08 9.45
N TYR A 119 -6.04 -6.85 9.84
CA TYR A 119 -6.47 -5.56 10.40
C TYR A 119 -5.85 -5.27 11.77
N LEU A 120 -5.68 -6.28 12.63
CA LEU A 120 -5.03 -6.11 13.92
C LEU A 120 -3.56 -5.73 13.78
N GLU A 121 -2.88 -6.31 12.80
CA GLU A 121 -1.48 -6.00 12.49
C GLU A 121 -1.37 -4.65 11.76
N THR A 122 -2.02 -4.49 10.62
CA THR A 122 -1.78 -3.36 9.69
C THR A 122 -2.68 -2.15 9.92
N ARG A 123 -3.78 -2.30 10.68
CA ARG A 123 -4.91 -1.34 10.72
C ARG A 123 -5.58 -1.07 9.36
N GLY A 124 -5.18 -1.76 8.31
CA GLY A 124 -5.80 -1.73 6.99
C GLY A 124 -6.75 -2.90 6.79
N GLU A 125 -7.64 -2.76 5.80
CA GLU A 125 -8.47 -3.87 5.35
C GLU A 125 -7.76 -4.67 4.26
N LEU A 126 -7.89 -6.00 4.30
CA LEU A 126 -7.44 -6.86 3.22
C LEU A 126 -8.42 -6.75 2.04
N ALA A 127 -8.00 -6.12 0.95
CA ALA A 127 -8.77 -6.05 -0.29
C ALA A 127 -8.83 -7.44 -0.96
N TRP A 128 -9.91 -8.19 -0.72
CA TRP A 128 -10.04 -9.57 -1.19
C TRP A 128 -9.96 -9.71 -2.72
N GLU A 129 -10.39 -8.69 -3.45
CA GLU A 129 -10.28 -8.60 -4.92
C GLU A 129 -8.83 -8.63 -5.42
N THR A 130 -7.87 -8.23 -4.59
CA THR A 130 -6.45 -8.14 -4.97
C THR A 130 -5.57 -9.21 -4.33
N VAL A 131 -6.17 -10.13 -3.56
CA VAL A 131 -5.47 -11.27 -2.93
C VAL A 131 -4.74 -12.15 -3.95
N GLY A 132 -5.22 -12.18 -5.21
CA GLY A 132 -4.53 -12.85 -6.30
C GLY A 132 -3.10 -12.34 -6.54
N VAL A 133 -2.84 -11.04 -6.31
CA VAL A 133 -1.51 -10.44 -6.41
C VAL A 133 -0.61 -10.96 -5.29
N PHE A 134 -1.09 -10.92 -4.04
CA PHE A 134 -0.34 -11.42 -2.88
C PHE A 134 0.04 -12.90 -2.98
N LEU A 135 -0.81 -13.73 -3.59
CA LEU A 135 -0.55 -15.17 -3.73
C LEU A 135 0.38 -15.52 -4.89
N ARG A 136 0.53 -14.63 -5.88
CA ARG A 136 1.44 -14.83 -7.03
C ARG A 136 2.87 -14.40 -6.70
N ASP A 137 3.03 -13.47 -5.77
CA ASP A 137 4.31 -12.87 -5.43
C ASP A 137 4.91 -13.41 -4.13
N GLY A 138 6.19 -13.80 -4.17
CA GLY A 138 6.88 -14.39 -3.01
C GLY A 138 6.88 -13.48 -1.78
N GLY A 139 7.03 -12.17 -1.95
CA GLY A 139 6.94 -11.19 -0.87
C GLY A 139 5.54 -11.06 -0.29
N GLY A 140 4.50 -11.22 -1.12
CA GLY A 140 3.10 -11.20 -0.68
C GLY A 140 2.74 -12.44 0.15
N VAL A 141 3.27 -13.60 -0.26
CA VAL A 141 3.12 -14.85 0.52
C VAL A 141 3.86 -14.74 1.85
N GLU A 142 5.10 -14.22 1.88
CA GLU A 142 5.83 -13.97 3.13
C GLU A 142 5.04 -13.04 4.07
N LEU A 143 4.44 -11.97 3.55
CA LEU A 143 3.59 -11.07 4.34
C LEU A 143 2.39 -11.81 4.95
N LEU A 144 1.65 -12.58 4.14
CA LEU A 144 0.49 -13.35 4.63
C LEU A 144 0.91 -14.39 5.68
N LEU A 145 2.06 -15.05 5.48
CA LEU A 145 2.60 -16.04 6.41
C LEU A 145 3.14 -15.42 7.70
N SER A 146 3.65 -14.19 7.66
CA SER A 146 4.08 -13.46 8.86
C SER A 146 2.94 -13.28 9.87
N GLY A 147 1.70 -13.20 9.37
CA GLY A 147 0.47 -13.15 10.16
C GLY A 147 -0.11 -14.50 10.57
N ALA A 148 0.59 -15.63 10.36
CA ALA A 148 0.03 -16.96 10.59
C ALA A 148 -0.38 -17.21 12.06
N LEU A 149 0.43 -16.77 13.03
CA LEU A 149 0.13 -16.92 14.45
C LEU A 149 -1.08 -16.06 14.87
N PRO A 150 -1.13 -14.74 14.59
CA PRO A 150 -2.34 -13.93 14.78
C PRO A 150 -3.57 -14.54 14.10
N THR A 151 -3.44 -15.03 12.87
CA THR A 151 -4.53 -15.69 12.13
C THR A 151 -5.05 -16.93 12.85
N ALA A 152 -4.16 -17.78 13.36
CA ALA A 152 -4.54 -18.96 14.12
C ALA A 152 -5.26 -18.60 15.43
N VAL A 153 -4.78 -17.57 16.14
CA VAL A 153 -5.40 -17.06 17.36
C VAL A 153 -6.79 -16.49 17.08
N CYS A 154 -6.93 -15.65 16.05
CA CYS A 154 -8.21 -15.12 15.59
C CYS A 154 -9.17 -16.25 15.19
N GLY A 155 -8.69 -17.24 14.44
CA GLY A 155 -9.47 -18.39 14.01
C GLY A 155 -9.98 -19.24 15.17
N LEU A 156 -9.13 -19.50 16.17
CA LEU A 156 -9.55 -20.18 17.40
C LEU A 156 -10.57 -19.35 18.18
N GLY A 157 -10.38 -18.03 18.26
CA GLY A 157 -11.33 -17.11 18.87
C GLY A 157 -12.72 -17.16 18.23
N LEU A 158 -12.78 -17.17 16.89
CA LEU A 158 -14.05 -17.31 16.14
C LEU A 158 -14.72 -18.66 16.38
N ILE A 159 -13.95 -19.76 16.49
CA ILE A 159 -14.48 -21.09 16.82
C ILE A 159 -15.10 -21.09 18.22
N ILE A 160 -14.37 -20.56 19.22
CA ILE A 160 -14.86 -20.48 20.60
C ILE A 160 -16.14 -19.63 20.66
N ALA A 161 -16.14 -18.46 20.02
CA ALA A 161 -17.32 -17.60 19.94
C ALA A 161 -18.51 -18.31 19.26
N SER A 162 -18.26 -19.06 18.19
CA SER A 162 -19.27 -19.89 17.51
C SER A 162 -19.86 -20.95 18.43
N VAL A 163 -19.05 -21.67 19.21
CA VAL A 163 -19.53 -22.70 20.14
C VAL A 163 -20.40 -22.08 21.25
N ILE A 164 -19.96 -20.95 21.82
CA ILE A 164 -20.70 -20.24 22.87
C ILE A 164 -22.05 -19.72 22.34
N THR A 165 -22.05 -19.18 21.12
CA THR A 165 -23.24 -18.55 20.50
C THR A 165 -24.17 -19.53 19.78
N CYS A 166 -23.75 -20.77 19.54
CA CYS A 166 -24.53 -21.77 18.83
C CYS A 166 -25.92 -22.01 19.46
N SER A 167 -25.97 -22.21 20.77
CA SER A 167 -27.21 -22.44 21.53
C SER A 167 -28.19 -21.26 21.51
N PRO A 168 -27.77 -20.00 21.78
CA PRO A 168 -28.66 -18.85 21.63
C PRO A 168 -29.05 -18.58 20.16
N LEU A 169 -28.13 -18.66 19.20
CA LEU A 169 -28.43 -18.46 17.77
C LEU A 169 -29.46 -19.47 17.25
N ARG A 170 -29.38 -20.73 17.70
CA ARG A 170 -30.37 -21.75 17.37
C ARG A 170 -31.75 -21.38 17.89
N ARG A 171 -31.85 -20.91 19.14
CA ARG A 171 -33.13 -20.49 19.76
C ARG A 171 -33.71 -19.25 19.08
N SER A 172 -32.90 -18.22 18.86
CA SER A 172 -33.33 -16.98 18.22
C SER A 172 -33.74 -17.22 16.76
N SER A 173 -32.98 -18.01 16.00
CA SER A 173 -33.35 -18.35 14.61
C SER A 173 -34.59 -19.26 14.52
N ALA A 174 -34.86 -20.07 15.53
CA ALA A 174 -36.12 -20.82 15.63
C ALA A 174 -37.31 -19.91 15.96
N ALA A 175 -37.14 -18.97 16.90
CA ALA A 175 -38.16 -18.00 17.27
C ALA A 175 -38.50 -17.05 16.10
N LEU A 176 -37.50 -16.53 15.38
CA LEU A 176 -37.71 -15.71 14.19
C LEU A 176 -38.44 -16.47 13.10
N ALA A 177 -38.04 -17.73 12.85
CA ALA A 177 -38.71 -18.56 11.86
C ALA A 177 -40.17 -18.84 12.23
N HIS A 178 -40.45 -19.05 13.52
CA HIS A 178 -41.80 -19.22 14.04
C HIS A 178 -42.63 -17.93 13.92
N SER A 179 -42.05 -16.78 14.25
CA SER A 179 -42.70 -15.46 14.17
C SER A 179 -43.04 -15.09 12.72
N ALA A 180 -42.10 -15.29 11.80
CA ALA A 180 -42.34 -15.08 10.37
C ALA A 180 -43.48 -15.99 9.85
N LYS A 181 -43.53 -17.25 10.32
CA LYS A 181 -44.61 -18.19 9.97
C LYS A 181 -45.97 -17.74 10.51
N SER A 182 -46.05 -17.24 11.74
CA SER A 182 -47.31 -16.75 12.30
C SER A 182 -47.83 -15.49 11.59
N THR A 183 -46.93 -14.62 11.15
CA THR A 183 -47.28 -13.36 10.48
C THR A 183 -47.67 -13.57 9.02
N LEU A 184 -46.98 -14.45 8.29
CA LEU A 184 -47.25 -14.72 6.87
C LEU A 184 -48.32 -15.79 6.63
N GLY A 185 -48.58 -16.66 7.62
CA GLY A 185 -49.44 -17.84 7.48
C GLY A 185 -50.87 -17.69 8.03
N GLY A 186 -51.24 -16.54 8.61
CA GLY A 186 -52.62 -16.27 9.04
C GLY A 186 -53.22 -17.24 10.06
N GLN A 187 -52.42 -18.01 10.80
CA GLN A 187 -52.90 -18.94 11.84
C GLN A 187 -52.18 -18.70 13.17
N GLN A 188 -52.97 -18.62 14.25
CA GLN A 188 -52.48 -18.77 15.62
C GLN A 188 -51.95 -20.19 15.80
N VAL A 189 -50.63 -20.34 15.84
CA VAL A 189 -49.95 -21.60 16.17
C VAL A 189 -49.49 -21.51 17.62
N GLY A 190 -49.89 -22.49 18.44
CA GLY A 190 -49.60 -22.57 19.88
C GLY A 190 -48.11 -22.67 20.22
N ARG A 191 -47.80 -22.42 21.51
CA ARG A 191 -46.43 -22.33 22.09
C ARG A 191 -45.49 -23.48 21.65
N PRO A 192 -44.18 -23.21 21.54
CA PRO A 192 -43.21 -24.20 21.07
C PRO A 192 -43.02 -25.33 22.10
N GLY A 193 -43.46 -26.54 21.75
CA GLY A 193 -43.14 -27.77 22.48
C GLY A 193 -41.73 -28.27 22.20
N LYS A 194 -41.09 -28.88 23.20
CA LYS A 194 -39.84 -29.65 23.03
C LYS A 194 -40.19 -30.94 22.28
N HIS A 195 -39.57 -31.15 21.12
CA HIS A 195 -39.75 -32.30 20.22
C HIS A 195 -41.00 -32.29 19.32
N ASP A 196 -40.97 -31.47 18.28
CA ASP A 196 -41.78 -31.76 17.08
C ASP A 196 -40.86 -31.78 15.85
N ALA A 197 -40.58 -32.99 15.36
CA ALA A 197 -40.05 -33.20 14.03
C ALA A 197 -41.14 -32.80 13.03
N ILE A 198 -40.88 -31.73 12.27
CA ILE A 198 -41.84 -31.14 11.33
C ILE A 198 -42.11 -32.12 10.18
N SER A 199 -43.39 -32.43 9.94
CA SER A 199 -43.84 -33.23 8.79
C SER A 199 -43.46 -32.57 7.45
N ALA A 200 -42.86 -33.36 6.55
CA ALA A 200 -42.30 -32.93 5.26
C ALA A 200 -43.34 -32.31 4.29
N SER A 201 -44.64 -32.46 4.54
CA SER A 201 -45.72 -32.00 3.64
C SER A 201 -46.04 -30.50 3.74
N VAL A 202 -45.76 -29.87 4.89
CA VAL A 202 -46.00 -28.42 5.12
C VAL A 202 -44.79 -27.57 4.73
N TYR A 203 -43.59 -28.18 4.69
CA TYR A 203 -42.34 -27.49 4.38
C TYR A 203 -42.28 -26.98 2.93
N GLY A 204 -42.86 -27.71 1.97
CA GLY A 204 -42.76 -27.40 0.54
C GLY A 204 -43.61 -26.23 0.03
N ARG A 205 -44.61 -25.76 0.79
CA ARG A 205 -45.49 -24.64 0.37
C ARG A 205 -45.07 -23.28 0.93
N TYR A 206 -44.32 -23.29 2.03
CA TYR A 206 -43.84 -22.09 2.72
C TYR A 206 -42.32 -21.86 2.58
N SER A 207 -41.57 -22.82 2.03
CA SER A 207 -40.14 -22.67 1.71
C SER A 207 -39.89 -21.63 0.62
N SER A 208 -40.82 -21.44 -0.31
CA SER A 208 -40.73 -20.46 -1.39
C SER A 208 -40.75 -19.02 -0.84
N GLY A 209 -41.65 -18.71 0.10
CA GLY A 209 -41.72 -17.38 0.72
C GLY A 209 -40.49 -17.01 1.56
N PHE A 210 -39.87 -18.01 2.22
CA PHE A 210 -38.65 -17.82 3.00
C PHE A 210 -37.41 -17.47 2.16
N ILE A 211 -37.43 -17.79 0.87
CA ILE A 211 -36.33 -17.51 -0.07
C ILE A 211 -36.66 -16.29 -0.93
N CYS A 212 -37.91 -16.17 -1.41
CA CYS A 212 -38.34 -15.08 -2.27
C CYS A 212 -38.37 -13.72 -1.56
N ILE A 213 -38.70 -13.65 -0.27
CA ILE A 213 -38.74 -12.38 0.47
C ILE A 213 -37.32 -11.80 0.68
N PRO A 214 -36.31 -12.56 1.15
CA PRO A 214 -34.93 -12.10 1.18
C PRO A 214 -34.42 -11.69 -0.20
N LEU A 215 -34.65 -12.50 -1.24
CA LEU A 215 -34.18 -12.19 -2.59
C LEU A 215 -34.86 -10.95 -3.19
N ALA A 216 -36.17 -10.77 -3.00
CA ALA A 216 -36.89 -9.58 -3.43
C ALA A 216 -36.45 -8.34 -2.63
N SER A 217 -36.19 -8.49 -1.33
CA SER A 217 -35.64 -7.42 -0.50
C SER A 217 -34.21 -7.07 -0.91
N MET A 218 -33.36 -8.04 -1.24
CA MET A 218 -32.02 -7.80 -1.77
C MET A 218 -32.08 -7.02 -3.07
N PHE A 219 -32.96 -7.43 -4.00
CA PHE A 219 -33.12 -6.75 -5.29
C PHE A 219 -33.63 -5.31 -5.11
N LEU A 220 -34.62 -5.11 -4.24
CA LEU A 220 -35.14 -3.78 -3.91
C LEU A 220 -34.07 -2.90 -3.23
N PHE A 221 -33.33 -3.44 -2.26
CA PHE A 221 -32.26 -2.71 -1.59
C PHE A 221 -31.07 -2.44 -2.52
N GLN A 222 -30.74 -3.32 -3.47
CA GLN A 222 -29.72 -3.05 -4.49
C GLN A 222 -30.10 -1.91 -5.43
N ILE A 223 -31.39 -1.79 -5.79
CA ILE A 223 -31.91 -0.69 -6.63
C ILE A 223 -31.96 0.62 -5.85
N LEU A 224 -32.35 0.58 -4.57
CA LEU A 224 -32.48 1.77 -3.72
C LEU A 224 -31.16 2.21 -3.07
N GLN A 225 -30.10 1.41 -3.19
CA GLN A 225 -28.81 1.72 -2.60
C GLN A 225 -28.12 2.85 -3.36
N PRO A 226 -27.57 3.87 -2.66
CA PRO A 226 -26.67 4.83 -3.27
C PRO A 226 -25.45 4.06 -3.82
N GLN A 227 -25.28 4.05 -5.15
CA GLN A 227 -24.08 3.51 -5.81
C GLN A 227 -22.84 4.40 -5.63
N VAL A 228 -22.96 5.44 -4.79
CA VAL A 228 -21.91 6.40 -4.50
C VAL A 228 -21.07 5.88 -3.35
N GLN A 229 -19.75 5.97 -3.49
CA GLN A 229 -18.81 5.71 -2.40
C GLN A 229 -19.10 6.64 -1.20
N PRO A 230 -19.01 6.17 0.05
CA PRO A 230 -18.51 4.86 0.50
C PRO A 230 -19.57 3.75 0.63
N TYR A 231 -20.86 4.03 0.43
CA TYR A 231 -21.94 3.10 0.80
C TYR A 231 -21.99 1.82 -0.05
N ALA A 232 -21.57 1.91 -1.31
CA ALA A 232 -21.44 0.76 -2.20
C ALA A 232 -20.43 -0.24 -1.64
N ASP A 233 -19.24 0.24 -1.25
CA ASP A 233 -18.20 -0.58 -0.67
C ASP A 233 -18.61 -1.15 0.68
N MET A 234 -19.12 -0.31 1.60
CA MET A 234 -19.59 -0.73 2.94
C MET A 234 -20.63 -1.86 2.90
N SER A 235 -21.39 -2.01 1.81
CA SER A 235 -22.41 -3.05 1.63
C SER A 235 -21.86 -4.40 1.18
N THR A 236 -20.59 -4.46 0.80
CA THR A 236 -19.93 -5.69 0.39
C THR A 236 -19.90 -6.68 1.55
N THR A 237 -19.74 -7.95 1.21
CA THR A 237 -19.77 -9.05 2.17
C THR A 237 -18.69 -10.04 1.77
N LEU A 238 -18.01 -10.62 2.77
CA LEU A 238 -16.80 -11.40 2.57
C LEU A 238 -16.93 -12.51 1.52
N LEU A 239 -18.03 -13.26 1.54
CA LEU A 239 -18.27 -14.33 0.56
C LEU A 239 -18.42 -13.80 -0.86
N PHE A 240 -19.00 -12.62 -1.03
CA PHE A 240 -19.14 -11.99 -2.34
C PHE A 240 -17.80 -11.46 -2.83
N SER A 241 -17.00 -10.82 -1.95
CA SER A 241 -15.66 -10.36 -2.29
C SER A 241 -14.73 -11.53 -2.65
N LEU A 242 -14.80 -12.65 -1.92
CA LEU A 242 -14.09 -13.90 -2.27
C LEU A 242 -14.54 -14.48 -3.61
N PHE A 243 -15.84 -14.42 -3.90
CA PHE A 243 -16.38 -14.90 -5.17
C PHE A 243 -15.96 -14.00 -6.34
N GLN A 244 -15.98 -12.68 -6.15
CA GLN A 244 -15.49 -11.70 -7.14
C GLN A 244 -14.01 -11.87 -7.40
N ALA A 245 -13.18 -12.01 -6.37
CA ALA A 245 -11.74 -12.24 -6.50
C ALA A 245 -11.37 -13.43 -7.39
N ARG A 246 -12.25 -14.44 -7.50
CA ARG A 246 -12.06 -15.59 -8.40
C ARG A 246 -12.34 -15.27 -9.87
N HIS A 247 -13.19 -14.29 -10.15
CA HIS A 247 -13.69 -13.96 -11.48
C HIS A 247 -13.11 -12.65 -12.03
N SER A 248 -12.54 -11.78 -11.19
CA SER A 248 -11.84 -10.58 -11.62
C SER A 248 -10.62 -10.96 -12.46
N SER A 249 -10.64 -10.65 -13.75
CA SER A 249 -9.43 -10.68 -14.58
C SER A 249 -8.61 -9.42 -14.33
N ALA A 250 -7.28 -9.55 -14.23
CA ALA A 250 -6.37 -8.41 -14.12
C ALA A 250 -6.60 -7.36 -15.23
N ASP A 251 -7.07 -7.81 -16.40
CA ASP A 251 -7.40 -6.97 -17.55
C ASP A 251 -8.56 -5.99 -17.32
N GLU A 252 -9.48 -6.28 -16.40
CA GLU A 252 -10.69 -5.47 -16.18
C GLU A 252 -10.37 -4.11 -15.52
N TYR A 253 -9.25 -4.05 -14.79
CA TYR A 253 -8.74 -2.80 -14.20
C TYR A 253 -7.96 -1.95 -15.20
N CYS A 254 -7.43 -2.54 -16.27
CA CYS A 254 -6.68 -1.86 -17.33
C CYS A 254 -7.54 -1.52 -18.55
N SER A 255 -8.77 -2.05 -18.64
CA SER A 255 -9.74 -1.59 -19.63
C SER A 255 -10.19 -0.17 -19.28
N GLY A 256 -9.56 0.82 -19.93
CA GLY A 256 -10.01 2.20 -19.88
C GLY A 256 -11.50 2.25 -20.19
N GLY A 257 -12.30 2.73 -19.22
CA GLY A 257 -13.73 2.90 -19.45
C GLY A 257 -13.95 3.75 -20.71
N HIS A 258 -14.93 3.37 -21.53
CA HIS A 258 -15.37 4.20 -22.65
C HIS A 258 -15.98 5.48 -22.06
N ILE A 259 -15.17 6.53 -21.87
CA ILE A 259 -15.67 7.81 -21.39
C ILE A 259 -16.24 8.54 -22.62
N GLU A 260 -17.55 8.43 -22.83
CA GLU A 260 -18.25 9.09 -23.95
C GLU A 260 -18.11 10.62 -23.96
N SER A 261 -17.77 11.23 -22.82
CA SER A 261 -17.18 12.57 -22.76
C SER A 261 -16.66 12.80 -21.36
N THR A 262 -15.35 12.99 -21.17
CA THR A 262 -14.94 13.80 -20.04
C THR A 262 -15.48 15.19 -20.34
N ARG A 263 -16.40 15.70 -19.50
CA ARG A 263 -16.55 17.15 -19.44
C ARG A 263 -15.15 17.67 -19.13
N PRO A 264 -14.57 18.58 -19.94
CA PRO A 264 -13.23 19.07 -19.68
C PRO A 264 -13.18 19.56 -18.23
N PHE A 265 -12.20 19.03 -17.50
CA PHE A 265 -11.87 19.51 -16.17
C PHE A 265 -11.76 21.05 -16.25
N PRO A 266 -12.40 21.82 -15.36
CA PRO A 266 -12.66 23.23 -15.63
C PRO A 266 -11.36 24.02 -15.52
N TYR A 267 -10.69 24.23 -16.64
CA TYR A 267 -9.96 25.47 -16.82
C TYR A 267 -10.99 26.54 -17.16
N LEU A 268 -11.03 27.58 -16.34
CA LEU A 268 -11.62 28.86 -16.68
C LEU A 268 -11.35 29.13 -18.17
N THR A 269 -12.41 29.22 -18.97
CA THR A 269 -12.34 29.77 -20.30
C THR A 269 -11.91 31.22 -20.15
N SER A 270 -10.59 31.47 -20.08
CA SER A 270 -10.09 32.80 -20.31
C SER A 270 -10.37 33.09 -21.78
N ALA A 271 -11.29 34.01 -22.00
CA ALA A 271 -11.53 34.64 -23.29
C ALA A 271 -10.30 35.47 -23.66
N ALA A 272 -9.21 34.81 -24.00
CA ALA A 272 -8.03 35.35 -24.65
C ALA A 272 -7.27 34.15 -25.22
N GLY A 273 -7.67 33.75 -26.43
CA GLY A 273 -6.97 32.72 -27.19
C GLY A 273 -5.53 33.15 -27.43
N THR A 274 -4.61 32.51 -26.71
CA THR A 274 -3.24 32.16 -27.11
C THR A 274 -2.59 31.50 -25.90
N LEU A 275 -2.74 30.18 -25.76
CA LEU A 275 -1.66 29.40 -25.14
C LEU A 275 -0.55 29.39 -26.19
N ALA A 276 0.36 30.35 -26.08
CA ALA A 276 1.58 30.38 -26.86
C ALA A 276 2.43 29.17 -26.43
N GLY A 277 2.23 28.03 -27.10
CA GLY A 277 3.26 27.01 -27.20
C GLY A 277 4.40 27.63 -28.00
N GLY A 278 5.43 28.09 -27.31
CA GLY A 278 6.65 28.57 -27.95
C GLY A 278 7.24 27.43 -28.80
N GLU A 279 7.64 27.76 -30.03
CA GLU A 279 8.18 26.82 -31.01
C GLU A 279 9.59 26.28 -30.68
N HIS A 280 9.99 26.25 -29.41
CA HIS A 280 11.35 25.88 -28.99
C HIS A 280 11.38 24.86 -27.84
N GLY A 281 10.47 23.89 -27.85
CA GLY A 281 10.70 22.62 -27.18
C GLY A 281 11.55 21.72 -28.06
N TRP A 282 12.29 20.78 -27.47
CA TRP A 282 12.81 19.63 -28.21
C TRP A 282 11.65 19.03 -29.01
N THR A 283 11.61 19.29 -30.31
CA THR A 283 10.59 18.77 -31.19
C THR A 283 10.90 17.31 -31.38
N TRP A 284 10.26 16.47 -30.58
CA TRP A 284 9.94 15.12 -31.03
C TRP A 284 9.28 15.31 -32.39
N SER A 285 9.83 14.67 -33.41
CA SER A 285 9.50 15.02 -34.79
C SER A 285 7.98 15.04 -34.98
N LYS A 286 7.46 16.09 -35.63
CA LYS A 286 6.04 16.17 -36.04
C LYS A 286 5.61 14.95 -36.90
N SER A 287 6.56 14.16 -37.38
CA SER A 287 6.35 12.95 -38.20
C SER A 287 6.41 11.64 -37.43
N GLY A 288 6.62 11.64 -36.11
CA GLY A 288 6.84 10.41 -35.31
C GLY A 288 8.05 9.57 -35.76
N ASP A 289 8.95 10.16 -36.54
CA ASP A 289 10.25 9.55 -36.82
C ASP A 289 11.14 9.60 -35.56
N PRO A 290 11.94 8.57 -35.30
CA PRO A 290 12.90 8.56 -34.20
C PRO A 290 13.85 9.77 -34.31
N PRO A 291 14.32 10.35 -33.19
CA PRO A 291 15.31 11.42 -33.24
C PRO A 291 16.54 11.00 -34.05
N THR A 292 17.13 11.92 -34.81
CA THR A 292 18.27 11.61 -35.71
C THR A 292 19.52 11.08 -34.98
N TRP A 293 19.64 11.32 -33.67
CA TRP A 293 20.71 10.79 -32.83
C TRP A 293 20.47 9.33 -32.39
N LEU A 294 19.23 8.83 -32.53
CA LEU A 294 18.84 7.48 -32.16
C LEU A 294 18.80 6.61 -33.44
N SER A 295 19.73 5.65 -33.53
CA SER A 295 19.78 4.71 -34.66
C SER A 295 18.48 3.93 -34.77
N HIS A 296 17.99 3.73 -35.98
CA HIS A 296 16.77 2.94 -36.24
C HIS A 296 17.03 1.42 -36.15
N ASP A 297 18.29 1.00 -36.29
CA ASP A 297 18.68 -0.41 -36.34
C ASP A 297 19.05 -1.00 -34.96
N GLU A 298 19.17 -0.15 -33.94
CA GLU A 298 19.63 -0.56 -32.61
C GLU A 298 18.55 -0.36 -31.55
N GLN A 299 18.23 -1.42 -30.80
CA GLN A 299 17.37 -1.32 -29.63
C GLN A 299 18.16 -0.71 -28.45
N VAL A 300 17.75 0.49 -28.05
CA VAL A 300 18.31 1.19 -26.89
C VAL A 300 17.35 1.01 -25.71
N PRO A 301 17.78 0.42 -24.57
CA PRO A 301 16.95 0.24 -23.40
C PRO A 301 16.26 1.53 -22.94
N GLY A 302 14.95 1.49 -22.75
CA GLY A 302 14.12 2.63 -22.34
C GLY A 302 13.73 3.58 -23.48
N PHE A 303 14.16 3.33 -24.71
CA PHE A 303 13.81 4.11 -25.92
C PHE A 303 13.13 3.25 -27.00
N GLU A 304 12.73 2.02 -26.68
CA GLU A 304 12.11 1.08 -27.61
C GLU A 304 10.78 1.59 -28.17
N PHE A 305 10.08 2.44 -27.40
CA PHE A 305 8.85 3.11 -27.85
C PHE A 305 9.07 4.02 -29.06
N LEU A 306 10.32 4.42 -29.34
CA LEU A 306 10.69 5.23 -30.51
C LEU A 306 11.18 4.40 -31.69
N THR A 307 11.73 3.20 -31.46
CA THR A 307 12.39 2.40 -32.51
C THR A 307 11.62 1.15 -32.92
N SER A 308 10.52 0.81 -32.22
CA SER A 308 9.72 -0.37 -32.54
C SER A 308 9.05 -0.24 -33.93
N ALA A 309 9.60 -0.93 -34.92
CA ALA A 309 9.06 -1.03 -36.29
C ALA A 309 7.62 -1.57 -36.38
N SER A 310 7.08 -2.11 -35.28
CA SER A 310 5.71 -2.61 -35.16
C SER A 310 4.72 -1.63 -34.53
N ALA A 311 5.19 -0.51 -33.99
CA ALA A 311 4.31 0.49 -33.42
C ALA A 311 3.63 1.27 -34.56
N SER A 312 2.42 0.85 -34.95
CA SER A 312 1.55 1.75 -35.70
C SER A 312 1.44 3.07 -34.91
N TYR A 313 1.49 4.21 -35.58
CA TYR A 313 1.35 5.56 -34.98
C TYR A 313 0.22 5.70 -33.94
N GLN A 314 -0.79 4.82 -33.97
CA GLN A 314 -1.86 4.72 -32.98
C GLN A 314 -1.41 4.27 -31.57
N HIS A 315 -0.19 3.74 -31.39
CA HIS A 315 0.30 3.17 -30.13
C HIS A 315 1.50 3.92 -29.52
N ILE A 316 1.94 5.03 -30.13
CA ILE A 316 3.02 5.86 -29.60
C ILE A 316 2.39 7.04 -28.84
N TYR A 317 2.83 7.27 -27.60
CA TYR A 317 2.45 8.47 -26.86
C TYR A 317 3.06 9.70 -27.56
N LEU A 318 2.19 10.59 -28.05
CA LEU A 318 2.58 11.85 -28.67
C LEU A 318 2.34 12.99 -27.67
N PRO A 319 3.40 13.55 -27.06
CA PRO A 319 3.24 14.61 -26.07
C PRO A 319 2.50 15.84 -26.61
N GLU A 320 2.56 16.16 -27.92
CA GLU A 320 1.81 17.30 -28.47
C GLU A 320 0.30 17.06 -28.51
N SER A 321 -0.13 15.80 -28.46
CA SER A 321 -1.55 15.41 -28.53
C SER A 321 -2.17 15.13 -27.17
N ASP A 322 -1.38 15.19 -26.09
CA ASP A 322 -1.85 14.92 -24.73
C ASP A 322 -2.41 16.19 -24.07
N PRO A 323 -3.73 16.30 -23.86
CA PRO A 323 -4.33 17.47 -23.20
C PRO A 323 -4.00 17.55 -21.71
N LEU A 324 -3.44 16.50 -21.10
CA LEU A 324 -3.00 16.46 -19.71
C LEU A 324 -1.50 16.73 -19.55
N LYS A 325 -0.75 16.92 -20.65
CA LYS A 325 0.68 17.23 -20.58
C LYS A 325 0.89 18.57 -19.87
N ILE A 326 1.52 18.49 -18.71
CA ILE A 326 2.10 19.65 -18.02
C ILE A 326 3.60 19.60 -18.29
N SER A 327 4.13 20.60 -19.00
CA SER A 327 5.56 20.69 -19.29
C SER A 327 6.13 22.00 -18.78
N ASN A 328 7.28 21.90 -18.13
CA ASN A 328 8.13 23.01 -17.73
C ASN A 328 9.39 23.11 -18.61
N LEU A 329 9.47 22.37 -19.72
CA LEU A 329 10.67 22.34 -20.57
C LEU A 329 11.00 23.72 -21.17
N ASP A 330 9.98 24.49 -21.52
CA ASP A 330 10.13 25.84 -22.10
C ASP A 330 10.14 26.95 -21.03
N ILE A 331 10.07 26.56 -19.75
CA ILE A 331 10.08 27.48 -18.62
C ILE A 331 11.50 27.54 -18.08
N ASP A 332 12.05 28.75 -18.02
CA ASP A 332 13.33 28.96 -17.37
C ASP A 332 13.34 28.42 -15.94
N ILE A 333 14.46 27.82 -15.54
CA ILE A 333 14.72 27.46 -14.15
C ILE A 333 14.41 28.68 -13.27
N LEU A 334 13.72 28.48 -12.14
CA LEU A 334 13.39 29.57 -11.22
C LEU A 334 14.65 30.37 -10.88
N ARG A 335 14.61 31.70 -11.05
CA ARG A 335 15.76 32.60 -10.85
C ARG A 335 16.58 32.31 -9.57
N PRO A 336 15.98 32.04 -8.40
CA PRO A 336 16.73 31.68 -7.19
C PRO A 336 17.57 30.40 -7.33
N LEU A 337 17.13 29.44 -8.15
CA LEU A 337 17.82 28.18 -8.38
C LEU A 337 18.92 28.29 -9.45
N GLN A 338 18.76 29.19 -10.42
CA GLN A 338 19.72 29.36 -11.52
C GLN A 338 21.14 29.63 -11.00
N HIS A 339 21.30 30.54 -10.04
CA HIS A 339 22.61 30.89 -9.48
C HIS A 339 23.24 29.69 -8.74
N SER A 340 22.47 29.02 -7.89
CA SER A 340 22.94 27.87 -7.10
C SER A 340 23.32 26.69 -7.99
N LEU A 341 22.46 26.35 -8.97
CA LEU A 341 22.71 25.27 -9.92
C LEU A 341 23.86 25.62 -10.87
N GLY A 342 23.94 26.85 -11.38
CA GLY A 342 25.05 27.29 -12.23
C GLY A 342 26.40 27.17 -11.52
N SER A 343 26.47 27.61 -10.26
CA SER A 343 27.68 27.56 -9.44
C SER A 343 28.11 26.14 -9.07
N ALA A 344 27.16 25.19 -8.98
CA ALA A 344 27.43 23.80 -8.60
C ALA A 344 27.59 22.85 -9.79
N SER A 345 26.97 23.14 -10.93
CA SER A 345 26.81 22.23 -12.08
C SER A 345 28.12 21.56 -12.55
N HIS A 346 29.19 22.33 -12.67
CA HIS A 346 30.49 21.83 -13.11
C HIS A 346 31.15 20.87 -12.11
N LYS A 347 30.74 20.87 -10.84
CA LYS A 347 31.29 20.03 -9.76
C LYS A 347 30.52 18.71 -9.57
N ILE A 348 29.29 18.62 -10.08
CA ILE A 348 28.43 17.44 -9.85
C ILE A 348 28.92 16.28 -10.73
N LYS A 349 29.56 15.30 -10.11
CA LYS A 349 29.96 14.03 -10.75
C LYS A 349 28.98 12.90 -10.46
N HIS A 350 28.43 12.84 -9.25
CA HIS A 350 27.56 11.76 -8.80
C HIS A 350 26.15 12.27 -8.44
N ILE A 351 25.17 11.37 -8.46
CA ILE A 351 23.79 11.62 -8.04
C ILE A 351 23.41 10.51 -7.05
N VAL A 352 22.89 10.91 -5.88
CA VAL A 352 22.28 10.00 -4.91
C VAL A 352 20.85 10.44 -4.70
N LEU A 353 19.89 9.59 -5.08
CA LEU A 353 18.46 9.80 -4.92
C LEU A 353 17.94 8.88 -3.82
N PHE A 354 17.59 9.47 -2.68
CA PHE A 354 16.90 8.79 -1.60
C PHE A 354 15.40 8.92 -1.78
N SER A 355 14.73 7.77 -1.88
CA SER A 355 13.29 7.66 -1.72
C SER A 355 13.01 7.27 -0.27
N LEU A 356 12.49 8.23 0.49
CA LEU A 356 12.27 8.14 1.92
C LEU A 356 10.88 7.57 2.19
N GLU A 357 10.84 6.28 2.54
CA GLU A 357 9.63 5.55 2.89
C GLU A 357 8.83 6.29 3.96
N SER A 358 7.52 6.47 3.73
CA SER A 358 6.55 7.05 4.67
C SER A 358 7.02 8.36 5.32
N THR A 359 7.92 9.12 4.69
CA THR A 359 8.57 10.29 5.30
C THR A 359 7.99 11.59 4.77
N ARG A 360 7.41 12.36 5.68
CA ARG A 360 6.66 13.59 5.38
C ARG A 360 7.45 14.85 5.72
N ALA A 361 7.08 15.95 5.09
CA ALA A 361 7.74 17.26 5.29
C ALA A 361 7.61 17.82 6.72
N ASP A 362 6.67 17.35 7.55
CA ASP A 362 6.51 17.76 8.95
C ASP A 362 7.41 17.00 9.95
N VAL A 363 8.17 16.00 9.46
CA VAL A 363 9.21 15.28 10.22
C VAL A 363 10.60 15.36 9.57
N PHE A 364 10.72 15.97 8.39
CA PHE A 364 11.97 16.16 7.66
C PHE A 364 12.29 17.65 7.39
N PRO A 365 12.66 18.42 8.42
CA PRO A 365 12.75 18.04 9.83
C PRO A 365 11.47 18.36 10.63
N LEU A 366 11.36 17.76 11.81
CA LEU A 366 10.42 18.21 12.84
C LEU A 366 10.76 19.66 13.24
N SER A 367 9.73 20.48 13.46
CA SER A 367 9.88 21.86 13.92
C SER A 367 8.85 22.19 15.00
N THR A 368 9.21 23.08 15.93
CA THR A 368 8.33 23.58 17.00
C THR A 368 7.08 24.30 16.47
N GLU A 369 7.10 24.77 15.22
CA GLU A 369 5.94 25.39 14.60
C GLU A 369 4.98 24.41 13.92
N SER A 370 5.41 23.15 13.74
CA SER A 370 4.64 22.13 13.02
C SER A 370 3.36 21.73 13.76
N HIS A 371 2.35 21.29 12.99
CA HIS A 371 1.13 20.71 13.56
C HIS A 371 1.44 19.45 14.38
N LEU A 372 2.39 18.63 13.93
CA LEU A 372 2.80 17.41 14.62
C LEU A 372 3.40 17.71 16.00
N TYR A 373 4.30 18.70 16.09
CA TYR A 373 4.83 19.14 17.38
C TYR A 373 3.72 19.62 18.33
N LYS A 374 2.80 20.47 17.83
CA LYS A 374 1.63 20.93 18.61
C LYS A 374 0.74 19.77 19.06
N SER A 375 0.60 18.74 18.22
CA SER A 375 -0.15 17.52 18.55
C SER A 375 0.56 16.69 19.62
N ILE A 376 1.89 16.59 19.58
CA ILE A 376 2.70 15.95 20.62
C ILE A 376 2.50 16.67 21.95
N LEU A 377 2.64 17.99 21.98
CA LEU A 377 2.42 18.80 23.20
C LEU A 377 1.03 18.57 23.78
N ALA A 378 -0.01 18.51 22.93
CA ALA A 378 -1.39 18.27 23.37
C ALA A 378 -1.60 16.90 24.05
N THR A 379 -0.71 15.93 23.84
CA THR A 379 -0.78 14.63 24.54
C THR A 379 -0.30 14.69 26.00
N HIS A 380 0.40 15.76 26.39
CA HIS A 380 0.95 15.93 27.73
C HIS A 380 0.05 16.84 28.58
N ALA A 381 -1.01 16.25 29.16
CA ALA A 381 -2.08 16.97 29.86
C ALA A 381 -1.64 17.84 31.07
N ASN A 382 -0.44 17.61 31.61
CA ASN A 382 0.06 18.26 32.83
C ASN A 382 1.31 19.11 32.62
N LEU A 383 1.75 19.35 31.37
CA LEU A 383 2.86 20.28 31.12
C LEU A 383 2.39 21.73 31.39
N PRO A 384 3.00 22.46 32.34
CA PRO A 384 2.71 23.88 32.53
C PRO A 384 3.03 24.64 31.24
N ALA A 385 2.17 25.58 30.86
CA ALA A 385 2.41 26.42 29.70
C ALA A 385 3.81 27.09 29.81
N GLY A 386 4.71 26.75 28.88
CA GLY A 386 6.07 27.29 28.82
C GLY A 386 7.15 26.48 29.54
N ASN A 387 6.85 25.34 30.18
CA ASN A 387 7.86 24.44 30.74
C ASN A 387 7.98 23.15 29.92
N THR A 388 8.50 23.29 28.70
CA THR A 388 8.66 22.19 27.73
C THR A 388 10.12 21.78 27.52
N SER A 389 11.11 22.38 28.21
CA SER A 389 12.52 22.24 27.83
C SER A 389 13.01 20.79 27.74
N ASP A 390 12.60 19.92 28.67
CA ASP A 390 13.00 18.52 28.67
C ASP A 390 12.40 17.75 27.48
N LEU A 391 11.14 18.06 27.15
CA LEU A 391 10.46 17.48 25.99
C LEU A 391 11.04 18.03 24.69
N ASP A 392 11.34 19.32 24.62
CA ASP A 392 11.92 19.97 23.45
C ASP A 392 13.34 19.46 23.20
N GLN A 393 14.12 19.24 24.25
CA GLN A 393 15.42 18.58 24.18
C GLN A 393 15.28 17.15 23.67
N LEU A 394 14.30 16.38 24.15
CA LEU A 394 14.05 15.02 23.66
C LEU A 394 13.63 15.01 22.17
N LEU A 395 12.72 15.90 21.77
CA LEU A 395 12.23 16.03 20.40
C LEU A 395 13.30 16.56 19.43
N SER A 396 14.25 17.36 19.92
CA SER A 396 15.37 17.87 19.13
C SER A 396 16.27 16.77 18.56
N ASN A 397 16.19 15.55 19.12
CA ASN A 397 16.97 14.39 18.68
C ASN A 397 16.28 13.57 17.58
N ILE A 398 15.07 13.93 17.13
CA ILE A 398 14.32 13.16 16.13
C ILE A 398 14.91 13.33 14.72
N SER A 399 15.24 14.56 14.31
CA SER A 399 15.66 14.81 12.92
C SER A 399 16.82 15.82 12.76
N PRO A 400 17.92 15.71 13.53
CA PRO A 400 19.05 16.63 13.44
C PRO A 400 19.78 16.61 12.07
N VAL A 401 19.85 15.47 11.38
CA VAL A 401 20.48 15.38 10.06
C VAL A 401 19.62 16.10 9.02
N ALA A 402 18.31 15.90 9.03
CA ALA A 402 17.37 16.60 8.16
C ALA A 402 17.43 18.13 8.34
N GLU A 403 17.63 18.64 9.56
CA GLU A 403 17.82 20.08 9.79
C GLU A 403 19.06 20.64 9.09
N LEU A 404 20.16 19.89 9.08
CA LEU A 404 21.39 20.27 8.38
C LEU A 404 21.21 20.19 6.87
N LEU A 405 20.62 19.10 6.36
CA LEU A 405 20.43 18.87 4.93
C LEU A 405 19.44 19.86 4.30
N THR A 406 18.41 20.26 5.04
CA THR A 406 17.43 21.24 4.57
C THR A 406 17.82 22.70 4.88
N GLY A 407 18.91 22.91 5.62
CA GLY A 407 19.38 24.24 6.02
C GLY A 407 18.47 24.96 7.01
N THR A 408 17.64 24.23 7.75
CA THR A 408 16.66 24.81 8.68
C THR A 408 17.08 24.76 10.15
N ALA A 409 18.30 24.34 10.48
CA ALA A 409 18.78 24.21 11.86
C ALA A 409 18.54 25.45 12.75
N ALA A 410 18.72 26.67 12.22
CA ALA A 410 18.48 27.91 12.96
C ALA A 410 16.97 28.28 13.09
N SER A 411 16.11 27.63 12.31
CA SER A 411 14.67 27.95 12.20
C SER A 411 13.75 26.81 12.67
N SER A 412 14.30 25.64 13.01
CA SER A 412 13.50 24.49 13.47
C SER A 412 12.87 24.75 14.85
N GLY A 413 13.48 25.64 15.64
CA GLY A 413 13.12 25.92 17.03
C GLY A 413 13.81 25.02 18.04
N PHE A 414 14.74 24.15 17.59
CA PHE A 414 15.47 23.24 18.46
C PHE A 414 16.94 23.62 18.69
N SER A 415 17.45 24.68 18.06
CA SER A 415 18.85 25.11 18.18
C SER A 415 19.26 25.42 19.62
N ASP A 416 18.36 26.04 20.38
CA ASP A 416 18.68 26.62 21.69
C ASP A 416 18.52 25.60 22.84
N VAL A 417 17.89 24.45 22.56
CA VAL A 417 17.65 23.38 23.55
C VAL A 417 18.61 22.20 23.40
N ARG A 418 19.38 22.13 22.31
CA ARG A 418 20.42 21.12 22.17
C ARG A 418 21.58 21.47 23.11
N PRO A 419 22.02 20.54 23.97
CA PRO A 419 23.08 20.83 24.91
C PRO A 419 24.40 21.13 24.16
N ASP A 420 25.14 22.14 24.64
CA ASP A 420 26.49 22.51 24.15
C ASP A 420 27.50 21.35 24.19
N THR A 421 27.17 20.25 24.88
CA THR A 421 27.96 19.01 24.93
C THR A 421 27.80 18.12 23.71
N ALA A 422 26.87 18.43 22.78
CA ALA A 422 26.87 17.83 21.45
C ALA A 422 28.18 18.19 20.77
N ALA A 423 29.11 17.23 20.68
CA ALA A 423 30.45 17.46 20.16
C ALA A 423 30.38 18.27 18.87
N SER A 424 30.98 19.47 18.89
CA SER A 424 31.00 20.33 17.71
C SER A 424 31.47 19.51 16.51
N PRO A 425 30.80 19.63 15.34
CA PRO A 425 31.15 18.82 14.18
C PRO A 425 32.65 18.89 13.92
N LYS A 426 33.30 17.73 13.72
CA LYS A 426 34.73 17.67 13.47
C LYS A 426 35.06 18.58 12.27
N PRO A 427 36.04 19.50 12.38
CA PRO A 427 36.41 20.38 11.28
C PRO A 427 36.70 19.58 10.01
N GLY A 428 36.23 20.09 8.87
CA GLY A 428 36.41 19.43 7.57
C GLY A 428 35.33 18.40 7.22
N THR A 429 34.49 17.95 8.16
CA THR A 429 33.37 17.03 7.85
C THR A 429 32.21 17.71 7.16
N TRP A 430 31.37 16.94 6.45
CA TRP A 430 30.15 17.46 5.83
C TRP A 430 29.23 18.19 6.84
N ARG A 431 29.12 17.69 8.08
CA ARG A 431 28.35 18.34 9.14
C ARG A 431 28.88 19.72 9.48
N ALA A 432 30.21 19.87 9.61
CA ALA A 432 30.84 21.16 9.86
C ALA A 432 30.62 22.14 8.69
N ARG A 433 30.70 21.64 7.44
CA ARG A 433 30.49 22.46 6.25
C ARG A 433 29.06 22.97 6.15
N LEU A 434 28.06 22.10 6.30
CA LEU A 434 26.65 22.48 6.22
C LEU A 434 26.17 23.32 7.40
N ALA A 435 26.71 23.10 8.61
CA ALA A 435 26.40 23.94 9.77
C ALA A 435 26.93 25.38 9.59
N ALA A 436 28.11 25.54 8.99
CA ALA A 436 28.70 26.86 8.73
C ALA A 436 28.05 27.56 7.54
N GLN A 437 27.75 26.82 6.47
CA GLN A 437 27.15 27.34 5.26
C GLN A 437 26.13 26.35 4.69
N PRO A 438 24.84 26.50 5.03
CA PRO A 438 23.78 25.70 4.44
C PRO A 438 23.79 25.81 2.90
N SER A 439 23.75 24.67 2.21
CA SER A 439 23.83 24.61 0.74
C SER A 439 22.70 23.79 0.09
N GLY A 440 21.66 23.44 0.85
CA GLY A 440 20.51 22.67 0.37
C GLY A 440 19.40 23.55 -0.23
N ILE A 441 18.62 22.96 -1.15
CA ILE A 441 17.36 23.52 -1.63
C ILE A 441 16.23 22.72 -0.98
N ASN A 442 15.46 23.37 -0.11
CA ASN A 442 14.29 22.77 0.54
C ASN A 442 13.00 23.23 -0.15
N ILE A 443 12.26 22.28 -0.72
CA ILE A 443 10.99 22.55 -1.42
C ILE A 443 9.82 22.25 -0.49
N ARG A 444 9.19 23.30 0.03
CA ARG A 444 7.95 23.17 0.82
C ARG A 444 6.75 23.07 -0.12
N GLY A 445 5.89 22.08 0.11
CA GLY A 445 4.70 21.84 -0.71
C GLY A 445 4.93 20.90 -1.90
N ALA A 446 6.06 20.19 -1.94
CA ALA A 446 6.19 19.03 -2.81
C ALA A 446 5.14 17.98 -2.43
N VAL A 447 4.52 17.38 -3.45
CA VAL A 447 3.54 16.30 -3.29
C VAL A 447 4.11 15.03 -3.88
N THR A 448 3.81 13.89 -3.25
CA THR A 448 4.21 12.59 -3.78
C THR A 448 3.55 12.33 -5.14
N GLY A 449 4.22 11.53 -5.98
CA GLY A 449 3.68 11.09 -7.27
C GLY A 449 2.52 10.10 -7.14
N SER A 450 2.44 9.38 -6.01
CA SER A 450 1.41 8.38 -5.75
C SER A 450 1.30 8.05 -4.26
N THR A 451 0.24 7.37 -3.86
CA THR A 451 0.05 6.83 -2.50
C THR A 451 0.68 5.45 -2.32
N MET A 452 1.67 5.09 -3.14
CA MET A 452 2.35 3.78 -3.10
C MET A 452 3.80 3.94 -3.57
N THR A 453 4.74 3.41 -2.80
CA THR A 453 6.19 3.53 -3.02
C THR A 453 6.62 3.32 -4.46
N MET A 454 6.31 2.15 -5.05
CA MET A 454 6.76 1.79 -6.41
C MET A 454 6.18 2.72 -7.48
N LYS A 455 4.93 3.16 -7.32
CA LYS A 455 4.31 4.14 -8.22
C LYS A 455 4.96 5.51 -8.10
N SER A 456 5.37 5.91 -6.90
CA SER A 456 6.10 7.16 -6.68
C SER A 456 7.52 7.13 -7.23
N LEU A 457 8.19 5.96 -7.18
CA LEU A 457 9.49 5.75 -7.83
C LEU A 457 9.40 6.00 -9.34
N LEU A 458 8.31 5.58 -10.00
CA LEU A 458 8.11 5.85 -11.43
C LEU A 458 8.12 7.36 -11.72
N GLY A 459 7.46 8.16 -10.88
CA GLY A 459 7.46 9.61 -10.98
C GLY A 459 8.85 10.23 -10.79
N SER A 460 9.58 9.80 -9.76
CA SER A 460 10.91 10.36 -9.44
C SER A 460 12.02 9.91 -10.39
N HIS A 461 11.89 8.75 -11.03
CA HIS A 461 12.90 8.18 -11.92
C HIS A 461 12.62 8.44 -13.40
N CYS A 462 11.35 8.51 -13.80
CA CYS A 462 10.97 8.57 -15.20
C CYS A 462 10.19 9.84 -15.55
N GLY A 463 9.75 10.63 -14.56
CA GLY A 463 8.89 11.80 -14.82
C GLY A 463 7.49 11.44 -15.30
N VAL A 464 7.06 10.20 -15.02
CA VAL A 464 5.81 9.62 -15.51
C VAL A 464 4.80 9.52 -14.38
N HIS A 465 3.55 9.92 -14.66
CA HIS A 465 2.45 9.66 -13.75
C HIS A 465 2.06 8.17 -13.80
N PRO A 466 1.91 7.51 -12.63
CA PRO A 466 1.52 6.12 -12.57
C PRO A 466 0.06 5.93 -12.98
N LEU A 467 -0.26 4.71 -13.41
CA LEU A 467 -1.63 4.33 -13.76
C LEU A 467 -2.49 4.30 -12.50
N ALA A 468 -3.73 4.79 -12.64
CA ALA A 468 -4.76 4.75 -11.59
C ALA A 468 -5.38 3.34 -11.44
N VAL A 469 -4.52 2.32 -11.42
CA VAL A 469 -4.85 0.92 -11.19
C VAL A 469 -4.13 0.44 -9.93
N ALA A 470 -4.67 -0.60 -9.31
CA ALA A 470 -4.09 -1.16 -8.10
C ALA A 470 -2.70 -1.74 -8.40
N TYR A 471 -1.79 -1.63 -7.43
CA TYR A 471 -0.45 -2.22 -7.49
C TYR A 471 0.41 -1.74 -8.66
N THR A 472 1.61 -2.28 -8.77
CA THR A 472 2.63 -1.92 -9.75
C THR A 472 2.36 -2.62 -11.08
N ALA A 473 1.19 -2.38 -11.68
CA ALA A 473 0.84 -2.91 -13.00
C ALA A 473 1.81 -2.42 -14.09
N GLU A 474 2.44 -1.27 -13.87
CA GLU A 474 3.44 -0.67 -14.73
C GLU A 474 4.67 -1.57 -14.94
N ALA A 475 4.95 -2.51 -14.03
CA ALA A 475 6.06 -3.45 -14.17
C ALA A 475 5.92 -4.39 -15.39
N GLU A 476 4.70 -4.60 -15.88
CA GLU A 476 4.40 -5.44 -17.06
C GLU A 476 4.28 -4.63 -18.36
N LEU A 477 4.44 -3.32 -18.26
CA LEU A 477 4.31 -2.38 -19.38
C LEU A 477 5.67 -1.74 -19.69
N SER A 478 5.76 -1.14 -20.87
CA SER A 478 6.88 -0.25 -21.20
C SER A 478 6.52 1.17 -20.77
N SER A 479 7.43 1.83 -20.06
CA SER A 479 7.30 3.27 -19.81
C SER A 479 7.30 4.02 -21.14
N TYR A 480 6.38 4.97 -21.30
CA TYR A 480 6.30 5.81 -22.50
C TYR A 480 7.35 6.94 -22.52
N GLN A 481 8.23 6.98 -21.51
CA GLN A 481 9.42 7.85 -21.44
C GLN A 481 10.60 7.09 -20.82
N ALA A 482 11.81 7.42 -21.28
CA ALA A 482 13.04 6.87 -20.73
C ALA A 482 13.29 7.40 -19.31
N CYS A 483 13.52 6.48 -18.38
CA CYS A 483 13.93 6.80 -17.01
C CYS A 483 15.40 7.26 -16.91
N LEU A 484 15.75 7.92 -15.80
CA LEU A 484 17.09 8.45 -15.54
C LEU A 484 18.20 7.40 -15.76
N ALA A 485 18.03 6.17 -15.27
CA ALA A 485 19.04 5.13 -15.44
C ALA A 485 19.29 4.80 -16.93
N HIS A 486 18.24 4.75 -17.76
CA HIS A 486 18.37 4.58 -19.21
C HIS A 486 19.10 5.74 -19.88
N ILE A 487 18.78 6.98 -19.50
CA ILE A 487 19.41 8.18 -20.05
C ILE A 487 20.91 8.20 -19.72
N LEU A 488 21.26 7.89 -18.46
CA LEU A 488 22.66 7.86 -18.03
C LEU A 488 23.45 6.72 -18.68
N ASP A 489 22.82 5.57 -18.92
CA ASP A 489 23.44 4.46 -19.67
C ASP A 489 23.61 4.80 -21.16
N LEU A 490 22.63 5.46 -21.78
CA LEU A 490 22.75 5.99 -23.14
C LEU A 490 23.97 6.91 -23.28
N PHE A 491 24.23 7.78 -22.28
CA PHE A 491 25.41 8.64 -22.29
C PHE A 491 26.74 7.88 -22.26
N ASN A 492 26.77 6.64 -21.76
CA ASN A 492 27.99 5.82 -21.75
C ASN A 492 28.43 5.39 -23.15
N ARG A 493 27.48 5.27 -24.09
CA ARG A 493 27.75 4.78 -25.45
C ARG A 493 28.66 5.70 -26.26
N ASN A 494 28.58 7.01 -26.00
CA ASN A 494 29.42 8.01 -26.66
C ASN A 494 30.72 8.30 -25.90
N LYS A 495 31.01 7.56 -24.82
CA LYS A 495 32.18 7.75 -23.98
C LYS A 495 33.20 6.65 -24.24
N SER A 496 34.45 7.04 -24.45
CA SER A 496 35.56 6.08 -24.57
C SER A 496 35.72 5.29 -23.27
N HIS A 497 36.04 4.00 -23.36
CA HIS A 497 36.44 3.18 -22.21
C HIS A 497 37.76 3.64 -21.56
N ALA A 498 38.45 4.63 -22.14
CA ALA A 498 39.71 5.15 -21.63
C ALA A 498 39.49 5.94 -20.34
N SER A 499 40.12 5.46 -19.27
CA SER A 499 40.15 6.01 -17.91
C SER A 499 40.92 7.34 -17.78
N GLU A 500 41.16 8.06 -18.89
CA GLU A 500 42.12 9.17 -18.99
C GLU A 500 41.51 10.45 -19.58
N SER A 501 40.18 10.65 -19.53
CA SER A 501 39.66 12.00 -19.77
C SER A 501 39.94 12.89 -18.55
N GLU A 502 40.61 14.01 -18.76
CA GLU A 502 40.82 15.05 -17.73
C GLU A 502 39.51 15.74 -17.31
N ALA A 503 38.43 15.59 -18.09
CA ALA A 503 37.13 16.21 -17.82
C ALA A 503 36.20 15.24 -17.06
N PRO A 504 35.78 15.57 -15.81
CA PRO A 504 34.94 14.70 -14.99
C PRO A 504 33.63 14.23 -15.64
N HIS A 505 33.10 14.98 -16.61
CA HIS A 505 31.82 14.70 -17.23
C HIS A 505 31.91 13.63 -18.34
N ASP A 506 33.12 13.32 -18.81
CA ASP A 506 33.38 12.29 -19.83
C ASP A 506 33.45 10.88 -19.24
N ALA A 507 33.55 10.76 -17.91
CA ALA A 507 33.53 9.48 -17.22
C ALA A 507 32.17 8.77 -17.37
N GLN A 508 32.21 7.44 -17.53
CA GLN A 508 31.02 6.60 -17.64
C GLN A 508 30.23 6.55 -16.33
N TRP A 509 28.90 6.44 -16.43
CA TRP A 509 27.96 6.27 -15.34
C TRP A 509 27.78 4.80 -14.97
N THR A 510 27.68 4.54 -13.67
CA THR A 510 27.13 3.32 -13.11
C THR A 510 25.80 3.68 -12.42
N SER A 511 24.72 2.99 -12.78
CA SER A 511 23.42 3.13 -12.13
C SER A 511 23.20 1.95 -11.17
N ALA A 512 22.96 2.24 -9.89
CA ALA A 512 22.75 1.24 -8.84
C ALA A 512 21.45 1.49 -8.08
N TYR A 513 20.75 0.41 -7.72
CA TYR A 513 19.54 0.44 -6.90
C TYR A 513 19.79 -0.30 -5.58
N VAL A 514 19.44 0.31 -4.45
CA VAL A 514 19.74 -0.25 -3.13
C VAL A 514 18.53 -0.17 -2.21
N GLN A 515 18.22 -1.29 -1.59
CA GLN A 515 17.28 -1.41 -0.48
C GLN A 515 17.66 -2.59 0.41
N THR A 516 17.19 -2.61 1.66
CA THR A 516 17.34 -3.78 2.54
C THR A 516 16.04 -4.60 2.66
N SER A 517 15.00 -4.18 1.93
CA SER A 517 13.72 -4.85 1.78
C SER A 517 13.72 -5.90 0.66
N THR A 518 12.72 -6.77 0.69
CA THR A 518 12.43 -7.69 -0.43
C THR A 518 11.98 -6.91 -1.66
N ASP A 519 12.49 -7.29 -2.83
CA ASP A 519 12.03 -6.84 -4.15
C ASP A 519 11.09 -7.88 -4.81
N LYS A 520 10.72 -8.93 -4.07
CA LYS A 520 9.80 -9.97 -4.53
C LYS A 520 8.33 -9.63 -4.26
N PHE A 521 8.06 -8.45 -3.73
CA PHE A 521 6.70 -7.97 -3.51
C PHE A 521 6.25 -7.17 -4.73
N ASP A 522 5.04 -7.45 -5.21
CA ASP A 522 4.37 -6.69 -6.27
C ASP A 522 5.25 -6.42 -7.51
N ARG A 523 5.87 -7.49 -8.02
CA ARG A 523 6.76 -7.45 -9.20
C ARG A 523 7.88 -6.39 -9.12
N GLN A 524 8.30 -5.96 -7.92
CA GLN A 524 9.28 -4.87 -7.79
C GLN A 524 10.62 -5.17 -8.50
N ALA A 525 11.11 -6.41 -8.48
CA ALA A 525 12.32 -6.78 -9.23
C ALA A 525 12.17 -6.53 -10.75
N GLN A 526 10.99 -6.81 -11.31
CA GLN A 526 10.67 -6.51 -12.72
C GLN A 526 10.54 -5.00 -12.94
N PHE A 527 9.91 -4.30 -12.00
CA PHE A 527 9.80 -2.83 -12.02
C PHE A 527 11.17 -2.15 -12.01
N ASN A 528 12.09 -2.58 -11.14
CA ASN A 528 13.45 -2.05 -11.06
C ASN A 528 14.21 -2.22 -12.39
N ALA A 529 14.07 -3.38 -13.02
CA ALA A 529 14.61 -3.63 -14.35
C ALA A 529 13.94 -2.74 -15.41
N MET A 530 12.62 -2.59 -15.35
CA MET A 530 11.84 -1.74 -16.27
C MET A 530 12.24 -0.27 -16.21
N ILE A 531 12.61 0.26 -15.03
CA ILE A 531 13.10 1.65 -14.90
C ILE A 531 14.62 1.79 -15.15
N GLY A 532 15.29 0.73 -15.59
CA GLY A 532 16.66 0.75 -16.12
C GLY A 532 17.77 0.34 -15.16
N PHE A 533 17.46 -0.31 -14.03
CA PHE A 533 18.47 -0.85 -13.13
C PHE A 533 18.81 -2.29 -13.46
N ALA A 534 20.10 -2.55 -13.74
CA ALA A 534 20.59 -3.89 -14.02
C ALA A 534 20.59 -4.76 -12.75
N PRO A 535 20.23 -6.05 -12.85
CA PRO A 535 20.20 -6.96 -11.69
C PRO A 535 21.53 -7.04 -10.91
N GLU A 536 22.67 -6.97 -11.60
CA GLU A 536 24.00 -7.01 -11.01
C GLU A 536 24.36 -5.77 -10.18
N ASN A 537 23.70 -4.63 -10.42
CA ASN A 537 23.87 -3.38 -9.68
C ASN A 537 22.69 -3.12 -8.71
N THR A 538 21.89 -4.15 -8.44
CA THR A 538 20.73 -4.09 -7.56
C THR A 538 21.01 -4.85 -6.27
N PHE A 539 20.93 -4.16 -5.13
CA PHE A 539 21.11 -4.73 -3.80
C PHE A 539 19.77 -4.76 -3.05
N THR A 540 19.33 -5.94 -2.63
CA THR A 540 18.05 -6.18 -1.92
C THR A 540 18.22 -7.22 -0.81
N LYS A 541 17.12 -7.56 -0.12
CA LYS A 541 17.08 -8.65 0.88
C LYS A 541 17.70 -9.97 0.38
N SER A 542 17.64 -10.29 -0.93
CA SER A 542 18.25 -11.53 -1.45
C SER A 542 19.77 -11.54 -1.27
N ASN A 543 20.44 -10.40 -1.42
CA ASN A 543 21.90 -10.30 -1.24
C ASN A 543 22.33 -10.55 0.21
N LEU A 544 21.42 -10.41 1.18
CA LEU A 544 21.67 -10.68 2.60
C LEU A 544 21.31 -12.11 3.02
N THR A 545 20.58 -12.85 2.16
CA THR A 545 20.02 -14.18 2.48
C THR A 545 20.55 -15.30 1.59
N ASP A 546 21.12 -14.99 0.43
CA ASP A 546 21.78 -15.95 -0.46
C ASP A 546 23.18 -16.32 0.05
N PRO A 547 23.45 -17.60 0.39
CA PRO A 547 24.78 -18.05 0.81
C PRO A 547 25.91 -17.82 -0.20
N GLN A 548 25.60 -17.58 -1.47
CA GLN A 548 26.60 -17.23 -2.50
C GLN A 548 26.94 -15.74 -2.54
N SER A 549 26.15 -14.89 -1.88
CA SER A 549 26.41 -13.45 -1.82
C SER A 549 27.59 -13.14 -0.91
N ARG A 550 28.44 -12.19 -1.33
CA ARG A 550 29.52 -11.65 -0.50
C ARG A 550 29.02 -10.99 0.79
N TYR A 551 27.77 -10.54 0.78
CA TYR A 551 27.15 -9.81 1.90
C TYR A 551 26.33 -10.73 2.83
N PHE A 552 26.38 -12.04 2.61
CA PHE A 552 25.78 -13.03 3.49
C PHE A 552 26.74 -13.44 4.63
N PRO A 553 26.22 -13.74 5.84
CA PRO A 553 24.85 -13.50 6.29
C PRO A 553 24.67 -12.07 6.81
N ALA A 554 23.42 -11.60 6.89
CA ALA A 554 23.09 -10.41 7.67
C ALA A 554 23.57 -10.53 9.12
N THR A 555 24.09 -9.44 9.69
CA THR A 555 24.59 -9.37 11.06
C THR A 555 23.49 -9.09 12.08
N GLU A 556 22.34 -8.58 11.62
CA GLU A 556 21.16 -8.30 12.43
C GLU A 556 19.94 -9.07 11.90
N PRO A 557 18.96 -9.40 12.78
CA PRO A 557 17.72 -10.01 12.34
C PRO A 557 16.85 -9.02 11.53
N VAL A 558 15.90 -9.57 10.78
CA VAL A 558 14.88 -8.79 10.07
C VAL A 558 14.11 -7.90 11.06
N CYS A 559 13.89 -6.64 10.69
CA CYS A 559 13.28 -5.63 11.56
C CYS A 559 11.77 -5.51 11.41
N ASN A 560 11.25 -5.69 10.20
CA ASN A 560 9.81 -5.70 9.91
C ASN A 560 9.47 -6.92 9.02
N TYR A 561 8.28 -6.98 8.44
CA TYR A 561 7.90 -8.13 7.60
C TYR A 561 8.61 -8.17 6.24
N PHE A 562 9.27 -7.09 5.81
CA PHE A 562 9.92 -6.98 4.50
C PHE A 562 11.43 -6.78 4.52
N SER A 563 12.01 -6.19 5.57
CA SER A 563 13.37 -5.66 5.51
C SER A 563 14.26 -5.96 6.72
N TYR A 564 15.54 -6.12 6.40
CA TYR A 564 16.61 -5.99 7.38
C TYR A 564 16.84 -4.51 7.73
N PRO A 565 17.45 -4.21 8.90
CA PRO A 565 17.93 -2.87 9.22
C PRO A 565 18.71 -2.25 8.05
N GLU A 566 18.52 -0.95 7.83
CA GLU A 566 19.23 -0.22 6.76
C GLU A 566 20.76 -0.29 6.92
N SER A 567 21.25 -0.39 8.16
CA SER A 567 22.66 -0.64 8.51
C SER A 567 23.27 -1.84 7.78
N GLN A 568 22.46 -2.82 7.36
CA GLN A 568 22.93 -4.01 6.63
C GLN A 568 23.38 -3.69 5.19
N ALA A 569 22.98 -2.55 4.62
CA ALA A 569 23.48 -2.08 3.33
C ALA A 569 24.88 -1.44 3.42
N MET A 570 25.36 -1.11 4.63
CA MET A 570 26.62 -0.39 4.85
C MET A 570 27.84 -1.04 4.15
N PRO A 571 28.07 -2.37 4.21
CA PRO A 571 29.20 -2.98 3.52
C PRO A 571 29.13 -2.84 2.00
N TYR A 572 27.93 -2.97 1.42
CA TYR A 572 27.71 -2.80 -0.01
C TYR A 572 27.95 -1.35 -0.46
N LEU A 573 27.43 -0.37 0.28
CA LEU A 573 27.64 1.05 -0.03
C LEU A 573 29.13 1.43 0.01
N ARG A 574 29.88 0.92 0.99
CA ARG A 574 31.34 1.11 1.06
C ARG A 574 32.05 0.57 -0.17
N ASP A 575 31.73 -0.67 -0.56
CA ASP A 575 32.31 -1.29 -1.76
C ASP A 575 31.94 -0.49 -3.02
N LEU A 576 30.67 -0.10 -3.17
CA LEU A 576 30.16 0.66 -4.31
C LEU A 576 30.87 2.02 -4.46
N PHE A 577 31.03 2.78 -3.37
CA PHE A 577 31.70 4.07 -3.39
C PHE A 577 33.20 3.93 -3.67
N ALA A 578 33.88 2.98 -3.02
CA ALA A 578 35.30 2.72 -3.26
C ALA A 578 35.56 2.25 -4.71
N GLN A 579 34.70 1.40 -5.24
CA GLN A 579 34.80 0.94 -6.63
C GLN A 579 34.54 2.08 -7.62
N THR A 580 33.52 2.90 -7.37
CA THR A 580 33.21 4.07 -8.21
C THR A 580 34.42 5.00 -8.31
N GLN A 581 35.03 5.34 -7.16
CA GLN A 581 36.21 6.18 -7.09
C GLN A 581 37.42 5.55 -7.78
N SER A 582 37.76 4.29 -7.46
CA SER A 582 38.93 3.62 -8.04
C SER A 582 38.83 3.41 -9.56
N GLN A 583 37.61 3.27 -10.10
CA GLN A 583 37.37 3.16 -11.53
C GLN A 583 37.24 4.52 -12.24
N GLY A 584 37.26 5.63 -11.50
CA GLY A 584 37.04 6.97 -12.06
C GLY A 584 35.67 7.13 -12.72
N LYS A 585 34.66 6.39 -12.26
CA LYS A 585 33.30 6.41 -12.82
C LYS A 585 32.40 7.42 -12.10
N ARG A 586 31.30 7.76 -12.76
CA ARG A 586 30.18 8.51 -12.19
C ARG A 586 29.16 7.52 -11.61
N LEU A 587 28.42 7.95 -10.60
CA LEU A 587 27.46 7.09 -9.90
C LEU A 587 26.09 7.76 -9.91
N PHE A 588 25.08 7.02 -10.32
CA PHE A 588 23.69 7.27 -9.98
C PHE A 588 23.22 6.18 -9.02
N LEU A 589 23.02 6.55 -7.76
CA LEU A 589 22.52 5.66 -6.73
C LEU A 589 21.06 6.02 -6.43
N SER A 590 20.16 5.08 -6.66
CA SER A 590 18.79 5.13 -6.13
C SER A 590 18.72 4.28 -4.87
N TYR A 591 18.36 4.90 -3.75
CA TYR A 591 18.26 4.24 -2.45
C TYR A 591 16.83 4.34 -1.93
N LEU A 592 16.17 3.19 -1.69
CA LEU A 592 14.86 3.13 -1.05
C LEU A 592 15.04 2.78 0.44
N THR A 593 14.65 3.69 1.33
CA THR A 593 14.60 3.40 2.77
C THR A 593 13.41 2.49 3.08
N SER A 594 13.40 1.81 4.22
CA SER A 594 12.33 0.87 4.56
C SER A 594 11.97 0.83 6.04
N GLN A 595 12.77 1.40 6.94
CA GLN A 595 12.56 1.26 8.37
C GLN A 595 11.33 2.03 8.88
N THR A 596 11.03 3.14 8.22
CA THR A 596 9.83 3.96 8.44
C THR A 596 8.57 3.33 7.85
N HIS A 597 8.63 2.14 7.27
CA HIS A 597 7.46 1.36 6.91
C HIS A 597 6.75 0.84 8.18
N HIS A 598 5.42 0.77 8.16
CA HIS A 598 4.64 0.13 9.23
C HIS A 598 5.19 -1.29 9.50
N PRO A 599 5.39 -1.75 10.76
CA PRO A 599 4.87 -1.21 12.01
C PRO A 599 5.84 -0.26 12.73
N PHE A 600 6.77 0.38 12.01
CA PHE A 600 7.70 1.39 12.54
C PHE A 600 8.65 0.84 13.63
N THR A 601 9.07 -0.41 13.48
CA THR A 601 10.01 -1.04 14.42
C THR A 601 11.42 -0.51 14.18
N ILE A 602 12.20 -0.27 15.24
CA ILE A 602 13.62 0.07 15.15
C ILE A 602 14.51 -1.16 15.43
N PRO A 603 15.73 -1.23 14.89
CA PRO A 603 16.65 -2.32 15.20
C PRO A 603 17.05 -2.31 16.67
N LYS A 604 17.18 -3.50 17.27
CA LYS A 604 17.62 -3.62 18.67
C LYS A 604 19.00 -3.00 18.91
N ALA A 605 19.88 -3.05 17.91
CA ALA A 605 21.20 -2.44 18.01
C ALA A 605 21.16 -0.90 18.11
N PHE A 606 20.07 -0.27 17.65
CA PHE A 606 19.88 1.18 17.76
C PHE A 606 19.48 1.63 19.18
N GLY A 607 18.95 0.69 19.99
CA GLY A 607 18.50 0.94 21.35
C GLY A 607 16.99 0.86 21.51
N ASP A 608 16.52 1.29 22.68
CA ASP A 608 15.10 1.28 23.03
C ASP A 608 14.35 2.47 22.40
N GLU A 609 13.02 2.34 22.29
CA GLU A 609 12.16 3.45 21.87
C GLU A 609 12.12 4.53 22.94
N GLU A 610 12.26 5.78 22.49
CA GLU A 610 12.02 6.96 23.31
C GLU A 610 10.53 7.26 23.39
N MET A 611 10.12 7.85 24.52
CA MET A 611 8.72 8.17 24.81
C MET A 611 8.43 9.64 24.53
N TYR A 612 8.03 9.96 23.31
CA TYR A 612 7.75 11.33 22.88
C TYR A 612 6.33 11.81 23.28
N LEU A 613 5.38 10.87 23.38
CA LEU A 613 3.97 11.16 23.64
C LEU A 613 3.61 10.96 25.12
N GLY A 614 2.63 11.74 25.60
CA GLY A 614 2.14 11.68 26.98
C GLY A 614 1.50 10.34 27.35
N LYS A 615 1.62 9.97 28.63
CA LYS A 615 1.27 8.62 29.13
C LYS A 615 -0.23 8.36 29.27
N ASP A 616 -1.05 9.40 29.39
CA ASP A 616 -2.46 9.28 29.76
C ASP A 616 -3.30 8.50 28.74
N ASN A 617 -2.81 8.35 27.50
CA ASN A 617 -3.45 7.57 26.43
C ASN A 617 -2.43 6.77 25.59
N TRP A 618 -1.42 6.17 26.23
CA TRP A 618 -0.34 5.42 25.56
C TRP A 618 -0.84 4.44 24.48
N LYS A 619 -1.94 3.72 24.70
CA LYS A 619 -2.46 2.73 23.74
C LYS A 619 -2.90 3.34 22.41
N SER A 620 -3.45 4.56 22.40
CA SER A 620 -3.83 5.24 21.15
C SER A 620 -2.65 5.94 20.49
N HIS A 621 -1.62 6.28 21.26
CA HIS A 621 -0.45 7.03 20.82
C HIS A 621 0.73 6.16 20.38
N LYS A 622 0.75 4.88 20.77
CA LYS A 622 1.84 3.95 20.47
C LYS A 622 2.25 3.94 18.97
N PRO A 623 1.35 3.85 17.98
CA PRO A 623 1.78 3.83 16.57
C PRO A 623 2.53 5.11 16.16
N LEU A 624 2.07 6.28 16.61
CA LEU A 624 2.73 7.54 16.33
C LEU A 624 4.09 7.63 17.06
N ASN A 625 4.19 7.12 18.29
CA ASN A 625 5.47 7.08 19.02
C ASN A 625 6.50 6.18 18.32
N SER A 626 6.09 4.99 17.86
CA SER A 626 6.95 4.08 17.10
C SER A 626 7.34 4.71 15.76
N TYR A 627 6.41 5.38 15.06
CA TYR A 627 6.73 6.15 13.85
C TYR A 627 7.81 7.21 14.09
N LEU A 628 7.69 8.04 15.14
CA LEU A 628 8.71 9.05 15.47
C LEU A 628 10.08 8.42 15.80
N ASN A 629 10.12 7.26 16.45
CA ASN A 629 11.36 6.52 16.67
C ASN A 629 11.95 5.96 15.38
N SER A 630 11.13 5.48 14.46
CA SER A 630 11.59 5.04 13.14
C SER A 630 12.14 6.19 12.30
N ILE A 631 11.56 7.39 12.41
CA ILE A 631 12.10 8.61 11.80
C ILE A 631 13.46 8.96 12.39
N ARG A 632 13.62 8.88 13.72
CA ARG A 632 14.92 9.09 14.38
C ARG A 632 15.99 8.13 13.87
N TYR A 633 15.62 6.87 13.65
CA TYR A 633 16.54 5.89 13.06
C TYR A 633 16.88 6.24 11.60
N ALA A 634 15.89 6.54 10.77
CA ALA A 634 16.10 6.89 9.36
C ALA A 634 16.96 8.15 9.20
N ASP A 635 16.76 9.17 10.04
CA ASP A 635 17.57 10.39 10.06
C ASP A 635 19.03 10.08 10.45
N HIS A 636 19.24 9.24 11.46
CA HIS A 636 20.58 8.76 11.83
C HIS A 636 21.26 8.00 10.68
N TRP A 637 20.53 7.08 10.04
CA TRP A 637 21.03 6.31 8.90
C TRP A 637 21.45 7.21 7.73
N LEU A 638 20.65 8.22 7.38
CA LEU A 638 21.05 9.22 6.37
C LEU A 638 22.37 9.89 6.75
N GLY A 639 22.56 10.21 8.02
CA GLY A 639 23.83 10.73 8.53
C GLY A 639 25.01 9.79 8.31
N GLU A 640 24.82 8.47 8.51
CA GLU A 640 25.86 7.47 8.28
C GLU A 640 26.20 7.31 6.80
N VAL A 641 25.21 7.36 5.90
CA VAL A 641 25.50 7.32 4.44
C VAL A 641 26.24 8.59 4.00
N MET A 642 25.90 9.75 4.56
CA MET A 642 26.65 10.99 4.33
C MET A 642 28.09 10.88 4.84
N ASP A 643 28.31 10.22 5.97
CA ASP A 643 29.65 9.94 6.49
C ASP A 643 30.44 9.04 5.54
N LEU A 644 29.84 7.99 5.00
CA LEU A 644 30.49 7.16 3.98
C LEU A 644 30.88 7.94 2.72
N LEU A 645 30.01 8.83 2.24
CA LEU A 645 30.32 9.69 1.10
C LEU A 645 31.49 10.64 1.40
N ASP A 646 31.58 11.15 2.63
CA ASP A 646 32.63 12.09 3.04
C ASP A 646 33.97 11.34 3.22
N GLU A 647 33.93 10.14 3.79
CA GLU A 647 35.07 9.20 3.88
C GLU A 647 35.61 8.79 2.51
N ALA A 648 34.70 8.58 1.54
CA ALA A 648 35.06 8.31 0.14
C ALA A 648 35.50 9.56 -0.64
N GLY A 649 35.46 10.75 -0.04
CA GLY A 649 35.79 12.01 -0.70
C GLY A 649 34.77 12.47 -1.75
N MET A 650 33.56 11.89 -1.76
CA MET A 650 32.52 12.09 -2.77
C MET A 650 31.55 13.22 -2.45
N THR A 651 31.40 13.62 -1.17
CA THR A 651 30.33 14.54 -0.73
C THR A 651 30.34 15.90 -1.44
N ASN A 652 31.51 16.43 -1.82
CA ASN A 652 31.59 17.74 -2.51
C ASN A 652 31.30 17.67 -4.02
N GLU A 653 31.17 16.46 -4.58
CA GLU A 653 30.96 16.21 -6.00
C GLU A 653 29.65 15.43 -6.26
N THR A 654 28.80 15.30 -5.23
CA THR A 654 27.56 14.52 -5.28
C THR A 654 26.35 15.42 -5.13
N LEU A 655 25.41 15.34 -6.08
CA LEU A 655 24.08 15.88 -5.91
C LEU A 655 23.24 14.88 -5.11
N ILE A 656 22.71 15.31 -3.97
CA ILE A 656 21.87 14.47 -3.11
C ILE A 656 20.44 14.98 -3.21
N VAL A 657 19.55 14.08 -3.60
CA VAL A 657 18.11 14.34 -3.74
C VAL A 657 17.38 13.47 -2.73
N LEU A 658 16.52 14.09 -1.93
CA LEU A 658 15.73 13.42 -0.89
C LEU A 658 14.26 13.68 -1.20
N VAL A 659 13.48 12.62 -1.38
CA VAL A 659 12.06 12.71 -1.72
C VAL A 659 11.27 11.70 -0.89
N GLY A 660 10.17 12.14 -0.28
CA GLY A 660 9.20 11.23 0.36
C GLY A 660 8.44 10.45 -0.69
N ASP A 661 8.21 9.16 -0.45
CA ASP A 661 7.52 8.29 -1.40
C ASP A 661 5.98 8.35 -1.29
N GLN A 662 5.43 8.78 -0.14
CA GLN A 662 4.00 8.76 0.19
C GLN A 662 3.53 9.98 1.00
#